data_AF-A0A3S9P8A4-F1
#
_entry.id   AF-A0A3S9P8A4-F1
#
_cell.length_a   1.000
_cell.length_b   1.000
_cell.length_c   1.000
_cell.angle_alpha   90.00
_cell.angle_beta   90.00
_cell.angle_gamma   90.00
#
_symmetry.space_group_name_H-M   'P 1'
#
loop_
_entity.id
_entity.type
_entity.pdbx_description
1 polymer ?
#
loop_
_entity_poly.entity_id
_entity_poly.type
_entity_poly.pdbx_seq_one_letter_code
_entity_poly.pdbx_strand_id
1 'polypeptide(L)'
;MKHTTKLKNQLLIVLLFLCSNVNAQNFTFGTIPDTQNLSEFDSDAWKLMGLTGWYVEQRQDLNLSFVASLGDMTQWGDYGQWQRVRSAYDLFKDNGMPYAPCQGNHDPQLDRFNQYFPESEFIGTPTYGGNFNGMENAYYLFSEAGMDFIVVTLQTHDNYIGDYDLPSINWANDILNQYADRRAIFITHDFFEERGLINDVIKQHDNLFLAICGHSCSREEYWTETSPSGNTVNCIMTDYQCDDDKGTTLRYYTFVPEENRIDAFTYNTLSGNYETDANSQFSINYQMESLPCELPHQAYNGNVVTLPGTFEAENYNEGCPSIPFYDTDDTNQGGEYRTDAVDIEVCTDGGFNVGWTEAGEWLNYQVNVTTSGTYNFDFKIAAFEGGGSFHLEVDDIAITETINVTSTDGWQSWSIISSNDVLLNSGIQNIKLVIDQGGFNIDNITATSVITEIPPSISLINNTPTSPKSTDDITISATITDNSTVVNAEILWNNQVSVLTNNGDVYSGVIPAQVDGTIINYQIKATDNDGLVTITNQQSITVNDPDINEPQLIWSDEFNYTGLPDPSKWGYDVGNGGYGNNELQNYTENRLENARVENGHLIIEARRDWHQNIEYSSARLVTKNKGDWLYGRVDVSAKLPGGKGTWAAIWMLPTDWEYGGWPDSGEIDIMENVGYDPNTVHGTVHTEAYNHRIGTQLSNSIDKSTYQSEFHSYSVEWTEDKMDFFIDGEKYFTHLKHGGSPEWPFDKRFHLILNLAVGGDWGGALGVDSNIWPQRMEVDYVRVYDKGSSQEVVTTTLPGRLEAENYSDAEGIQKETCSEGGQNVGYISSGDWLKYNVDVTTAGSYLVEYRVASNNGGGQLNLEQNSGNTILGSVTIPTTGGWQTWTTVSDTVQLTAGEQNIAIGIPSGGFNINWIQFTAITDIPNNVTPIRIEAEAYSIMDGLQKETCSEGGENIGYTDQNDWAVYDVEIPAGNYEVSYRFAAMNSGGEIQLEKAGGGGVFAKTAIGSTGGWQTWSTVSDQISITEPISKIAINIRQGGFNLNWIELVPQSSNARSIASTSTLKLEETLRIYPIPATNKLTISNFKNQIVDLNAYSLDGKKHLLDNSNNTIDISSLKKGIYILQLIDDKGKLHTKKFIKE
;
A
#
# COMPACT_ATOMS: atom_id res chain seq x y z
N MET A 1 -40.02 -18.33 38.82
CA MET A 1 -39.72 -16.87 38.70
C MET A 1 -38.77 -16.32 39.78
N LYS A 2 -37.92 -17.14 40.43
CA LYS A 2 -36.78 -16.66 41.25
C LYS A 2 -35.44 -17.35 40.92
N HIS A 3 -35.41 -18.19 39.88
CA HIS A 3 -34.21 -18.96 39.49
C HIS A 3 -33.56 -18.50 38.18
N THR A 4 -34.25 -17.72 37.34
CA THR A 4 -33.70 -17.19 36.08
C THR A 4 -32.83 -15.94 36.26
N THR A 5 -33.00 -15.20 37.36
CA THR A 5 -32.20 -14.01 37.67
C THR A 5 -30.82 -14.35 38.26
N LYS A 6 -30.67 -15.54 38.87
CA LYS A 6 -29.40 -15.98 39.47
C LYS A 6 -28.43 -16.55 38.43
N LEU A 7 -28.93 -17.20 37.38
CA LEU A 7 -28.08 -17.64 36.26
C LEU A 7 -27.65 -16.48 35.35
N LYS A 8 -28.50 -15.48 35.11
CA LYS A 8 -28.08 -14.29 34.33
C LYS A 8 -26.98 -13.48 35.04
N ASN A 9 -27.06 -13.32 36.36
CA ASN A 9 -26.00 -12.62 37.11
C ASN A 9 -24.73 -13.46 37.31
N GLN A 10 -24.81 -14.81 37.36
CA GLN A 10 -23.61 -15.65 37.40
C GLN A 10 -22.95 -15.82 36.03
N LEU A 11 -23.71 -15.80 34.93
CA LEU A 11 -23.14 -15.79 33.59
C LEU A 11 -22.50 -14.43 33.25
N LEU A 12 -23.07 -13.32 33.74
CA LEU A 12 -22.47 -11.98 33.58
C LEU A 12 -21.20 -11.82 34.43
N ILE A 13 -21.16 -12.38 35.64
CA ILE A 13 -19.95 -12.37 36.50
C ILE A 13 -18.86 -13.31 35.95
N VAL A 14 -19.21 -14.44 35.31
CA VAL A 14 -18.22 -15.33 34.68
C VAL A 14 -17.74 -14.79 33.33
N LEU A 15 -18.57 -14.09 32.55
CA LEU A 15 -18.08 -13.33 31.39
C LEU A 15 -17.22 -12.13 31.80
N LEU A 16 -17.56 -11.43 32.89
CA LEU A 16 -16.73 -10.35 33.44
C LEU A 16 -15.40 -10.83 34.05
N PHE A 17 -15.32 -12.09 34.52
CA PHE A 17 -14.06 -12.67 35.03
C PHE A 17 -13.23 -13.41 33.95
N LEU A 18 -13.81 -13.73 32.80
CA LEU A 18 -13.09 -14.32 31.66
C LEU A 18 -12.52 -13.26 30.69
N CYS A 19 -12.94 -12.00 30.82
CA CYS A 19 -12.37 -10.86 30.10
C CYS A 19 -11.36 -10.03 30.92
N SER A 20 -11.03 -10.43 32.16
CA SER A 20 -10.19 -9.63 33.06
C SER A 20 -8.87 -10.31 33.46
N ASN A 21 -8.31 -11.17 32.60
CA ASN A 21 -6.93 -11.64 32.74
C ASN A 21 -6.30 -11.73 31.34
N VAL A 22 -6.36 -10.65 30.57
CA VAL A 22 -5.19 -10.31 29.76
C VAL A 22 -4.16 -9.92 30.80
N ASN A 23 -3.14 -10.77 30.99
CA ASN A 23 -2.01 -10.41 31.83
C ASN A 23 -1.47 -9.09 31.22
N ALA A 24 -1.61 -7.95 31.90
CA ALA A 24 -1.23 -6.66 31.35
C ALA A 24 0.30 -6.59 31.33
N GLN A 25 0.89 -7.20 30.30
CA GLN A 25 2.31 -7.37 30.16
C GLN A 25 2.97 -6.00 30.10
N ASN A 26 4.08 -5.83 30.82
CA ASN A 26 4.90 -4.62 30.68
C ASN A 26 5.32 -4.47 29.22
N PHE A 27 5.31 -3.24 28.74
CA PHE A 27 5.72 -2.92 27.38
C PHE A 27 6.53 -1.64 27.37
N THR A 28 7.28 -1.40 26.29
CA THR A 28 8.23 -0.29 26.25
C THR A 28 8.00 0.62 25.06
N PHE A 29 8.11 1.93 25.32
CA PHE A 29 8.21 2.98 24.31
C PHE A 29 9.66 3.50 24.28
N GLY A 30 10.33 3.39 23.15
CA GLY A 30 11.71 3.85 22.98
C GLY A 30 11.78 5.24 22.37
N THR A 31 12.85 6.00 22.66
CA THR A 31 13.19 7.20 21.91
C THR A 31 14.59 7.13 21.30
N ILE A 32 14.75 7.74 20.12
CA ILE A 32 16.03 8.06 19.49
C ILE A 32 16.27 9.57 19.66
N PRO A 33 17.17 9.98 20.57
CA PRO A 33 17.53 11.38 20.78
C PRO A 33 18.23 11.98 19.55
N ASP A 34 18.53 13.27 19.60
CA ASP A 34 19.13 14.00 18.49
C ASP A 34 20.46 13.37 18.03
N THR A 35 20.53 13.04 16.73
CA THR A 35 21.61 12.19 16.15
C THR A 35 22.49 12.91 15.13
N GLN A 36 22.31 14.21 14.95
CA GLN A 36 23.02 15.06 13.98
C GLN A 36 24.54 14.87 13.99
N ASN A 37 25.14 14.74 15.18
CA ASN A 37 26.59 14.59 15.36
C ASN A 37 27.08 13.18 14.97
N LEU A 38 26.21 12.18 15.01
CA LEU A 38 26.51 10.81 14.59
C LEU A 38 26.36 10.63 13.07
N SER A 39 25.45 11.38 12.46
CA SER A 39 25.22 11.35 11.02
C SER A 39 26.16 12.30 10.24
N GLU A 40 26.80 13.28 10.89
CA GLU A 40 27.67 14.26 10.23
C GLU A 40 28.83 13.62 9.44
N PHE A 41 29.48 12.60 10.00
CA PHE A 41 30.67 11.96 9.39
C PHE A 41 30.55 10.44 9.27
N ASP A 42 31.08 9.89 8.18
CA ASP A 42 31.14 8.42 7.96
C ASP A 42 31.82 7.65 9.10
N SER A 43 32.79 8.27 9.79
CA SER A 43 33.50 7.64 10.91
C SER A 43 32.64 7.41 12.15
N ASP A 44 31.52 8.12 12.28
CA ASP A 44 30.58 8.03 13.41
C ASP A 44 29.27 7.30 13.03
N ALA A 45 29.03 7.02 11.74
CA ALA A 45 27.83 6.37 11.22
C ALA A 45 27.48 5.04 11.91
N TRP A 46 28.51 4.26 12.28
CA TRP A 46 28.32 2.97 12.96
C TRP A 46 27.76 3.12 14.38
N LYS A 47 27.95 4.28 15.03
CA LYS A 47 27.35 4.58 16.34
C LYS A 47 25.85 4.84 16.20
N LEU A 48 25.45 5.54 15.13
CA LEU A 48 24.03 5.73 14.79
C LEU A 48 23.35 4.37 14.54
N MET A 49 23.99 3.49 13.77
CA MET A 49 23.52 2.10 13.62
C MET A 49 23.50 1.33 14.95
N GLY A 50 24.39 1.65 15.89
CA GLY A 50 24.39 1.07 17.23
C GLY A 50 23.15 1.44 18.04
N LEU A 51 22.65 2.67 17.92
CA LEU A 51 21.41 3.10 18.60
C LEU A 51 20.19 2.34 18.08
N THR A 52 19.97 2.35 16.76
CA THR A 52 18.81 1.68 16.15
C THR A 52 18.93 0.15 16.25
N GLY A 53 20.13 -0.39 16.04
CA GLY A 53 20.44 -1.81 16.21
C GLY A 53 20.20 -2.31 17.63
N TRP A 54 20.54 -1.51 18.66
CA TRP A 54 20.27 -1.90 20.05
C TRP A 54 18.77 -2.09 20.31
N TYR A 55 17.91 -1.20 19.82
CA TYR A 55 16.46 -1.40 19.95
C TYR A 55 15.95 -2.62 19.20
N VAL A 56 16.49 -2.93 18.02
CA VAL A 56 16.18 -4.16 17.27
C VAL A 56 16.58 -5.40 18.09
N GLU A 57 17.78 -5.40 18.67
CA GLU A 57 18.28 -6.48 19.52
C GLU A 57 17.46 -6.64 20.81
N GLN A 58 17.00 -5.53 21.40
CA GLN A 58 16.27 -5.52 22.67
C GLN A 58 14.75 -5.65 22.51
N ARG A 59 14.23 -5.77 21.28
CA ARG A 59 12.78 -5.75 21.02
C ARG A 59 11.99 -6.74 21.87
N GLN A 60 12.47 -7.99 21.95
CA GLN A 60 11.81 -9.04 22.73
C GLN A 60 11.98 -8.82 24.24
N ASP A 61 13.19 -8.49 24.69
CA ASP A 61 13.51 -8.33 26.11
C ASP A 61 12.77 -7.16 26.77
N LEU A 62 12.58 -6.06 26.02
CA LEU A 62 11.87 -4.88 26.50
C LEU A 62 10.36 -4.94 26.22
N ASN A 63 9.88 -5.95 25.48
CA ASN A 63 8.55 -5.94 24.88
C ASN A 63 8.27 -4.57 24.21
N LEU A 64 9.16 -4.21 23.28
CA LEU A 64 9.20 -2.88 22.68
C LEU A 64 8.08 -2.73 21.65
N SER A 65 7.14 -1.83 21.92
CA SER A 65 5.94 -1.64 21.10
C SER A 65 6.12 -0.54 20.05
N PHE A 66 6.89 0.51 20.35
CA PHE A 66 7.03 1.67 19.48
C PHE A 66 8.34 2.44 19.76
N VAL A 67 8.92 3.07 18.73
CA VAL A 67 10.11 3.93 18.86
C VAL A 67 9.88 5.29 18.17
N ALA A 68 10.18 6.41 18.82
CA ALA A 68 10.09 7.74 18.21
C ALA A 68 11.43 8.48 18.24
N SER A 69 11.80 9.15 17.15
CA SER A 69 12.94 10.06 17.17
C SER A 69 12.54 11.42 17.74
N LEU A 70 13.49 12.16 18.30
CA LEU A 70 13.22 13.45 18.96
C LEU A 70 13.73 14.67 18.17
N GLY A 71 14.10 14.49 16.90
CA GLY A 71 14.58 15.56 16.03
C GLY A 71 16.05 15.40 15.65
N ASP A 72 16.55 16.44 14.97
CA ASP A 72 17.92 16.64 14.50
C ASP A 72 18.61 15.33 14.08
N MET A 73 18.09 14.70 13.03
CA MET A 73 18.70 13.49 12.49
C MET A 73 19.99 13.79 11.74
N THR A 74 20.08 14.99 11.17
CA THR A 74 21.22 15.50 10.40
C THR A 74 21.73 16.81 10.99
N GLN A 75 23.02 17.12 10.80
CA GLN A 75 23.66 18.36 11.23
C GLN A 75 23.59 19.47 10.17
N TRP A 76 23.76 19.07 8.90
CA TRP A 76 23.76 19.99 7.74
C TRP A 76 22.76 19.56 6.66
N GLY A 77 22.07 18.44 6.87
CA GLY A 77 21.18 17.77 5.93
C GLY A 77 21.75 17.52 4.54
N ASP A 78 23.07 17.38 4.38
CA ASP A 78 23.63 16.97 3.11
C ASP A 78 23.27 15.51 2.78
N TYR A 79 23.37 15.15 1.50
CA TYR A 79 22.97 13.85 1.00
C TYR A 79 23.66 12.68 1.73
N GLY A 80 24.92 12.83 2.13
CA GLY A 80 25.64 11.77 2.83
C GLY A 80 25.09 11.51 4.23
N GLN A 81 24.68 12.58 4.95
CA GLN A 81 24.08 12.43 6.28
C GLN A 81 22.74 11.73 6.21
N TRP A 82 21.88 12.14 5.27
CA TRP A 82 20.59 11.50 5.06
C TRP A 82 20.71 10.03 4.64
N GLN A 83 21.71 9.67 3.83
CA GLN A 83 21.97 8.26 3.52
C GLN A 83 22.34 7.45 4.77
N ARG A 84 23.13 8.02 5.70
CA ARG A 84 23.50 7.37 6.96
C ARG A 84 22.30 7.24 7.90
N VAL A 85 21.48 8.29 8.02
CA VAL A 85 20.20 8.25 8.74
C VAL A 85 19.31 7.16 8.19
N ARG A 86 19.04 7.17 6.87
CA ARG A 86 18.18 6.17 6.22
C ARG A 86 18.68 4.75 6.46
N SER A 87 19.99 4.51 6.31
CA SER A 87 20.59 3.19 6.55
C SER A 87 20.37 2.69 8.00
N ALA A 88 20.34 3.60 8.98
CA ALA A 88 20.10 3.23 10.37
C ALA A 88 18.62 2.95 10.66
N TYR A 89 17.70 3.71 10.05
CA TYR A 89 16.25 3.52 10.22
C TYR A 89 15.68 2.38 9.36
N ASP A 90 16.38 1.99 8.28
CA ASP A 90 16.08 0.75 7.54
C ASP A 90 16.12 -0.48 8.45
N LEU A 91 16.91 -0.46 9.54
CA LEU A 91 16.88 -1.54 10.52
C LEU A 91 15.51 -1.68 11.21
N PHE A 92 14.81 -0.58 11.50
CA PHE A 92 13.46 -0.68 12.06
C PHE A 92 12.47 -1.19 11.01
N LYS A 93 12.54 -0.64 9.80
CA LYS A 93 11.69 -1.05 8.67
C LYS A 93 11.85 -2.52 8.33
N ASP A 94 13.07 -2.99 8.11
CA ASP A 94 13.39 -4.36 7.68
C ASP A 94 13.04 -5.39 8.75
N ASN A 95 12.96 -4.98 10.01
CA ASN A 95 12.54 -5.82 11.13
C ASN A 95 11.06 -5.62 11.51
N GLY A 96 10.28 -4.82 10.76
CA GLY A 96 8.87 -4.57 11.05
C GLY A 96 8.64 -3.99 12.44
N MET A 97 9.52 -3.09 12.88
CA MET A 97 9.39 -2.34 14.12
C MET A 97 8.61 -1.05 13.87
N PRO A 98 7.54 -0.75 14.61
CA PRO A 98 6.86 0.54 14.52
C PRO A 98 7.78 1.68 14.96
N TYR A 99 7.91 2.70 14.11
CA TYR A 99 8.64 3.91 14.47
C TYR A 99 8.02 5.18 13.89
N ALA A 100 8.31 6.31 14.55
CA ALA A 100 7.93 7.64 14.11
C ALA A 100 9.17 8.54 13.95
N PRO A 101 9.51 8.97 12.72
CA PRO A 101 10.49 10.01 12.52
C PRO A 101 9.89 11.37 12.91
N CYS A 102 10.69 12.22 13.54
CA CYS A 102 10.38 13.58 13.96
C CYS A 102 11.50 14.47 13.43
N GLN A 103 11.13 15.57 12.79
CA GLN A 103 12.08 16.49 12.18
C GLN A 103 12.59 17.49 13.21
N GLY A 104 13.90 17.77 13.22
CA GLY A 104 14.45 18.91 13.95
C GLY A 104 14.86 20.08 13.07
N ASN A 105 15.34 21.16 13.70
CA ASN A 105 15.69 22.38 12.96
C ASN A 105 16.98 22.24 12.13
N HIS A 106 17.82 21.23 12.38
CA HIS A 106 19.00 20.89 11.58
C HIS A 106 18.71 19.94 10.40
N ASP A 107 17.44 19.56 10.18
CA ASP A 107 16.98 18.73 9.08
C ASP A 107 16.40 19.59 7.93
N PRO A 108 17.24 20.20 7.05
CA PRO A 108 16.82 21.25 6.12
C PRO A 108 15.81 20.78 5.08
N GLN A 109 14.77 21.60 4.91
CA GLN A 109 13.74 21.55 3.85
C GLN A 109 12.84 20.31 3.91
N LEU A 110 11.54 20.54 4.13
CA LEU A 110 10.47 19.52 4.20
C LEU A 110 10.56 18.48 3.06
N ASP A 111 10.88 18.94 1.84
CA ASP A 111 11.04 18.08 0.67
C ASP A 111 12.09 16.96 0.85
N ARG A 112 13.15 17.20 1.64
CA ARG A 112 14.23 16.22 1.82
C ARG A 112 13.94 15.24 2.95
N PHE A 113 13.39 15.69 4.08
CA PHE A 113 12.95 14.79 5.14
C PHE A 113 11.95 13.76 4.57
N ASN A 114 10.93 14.25 3.86
CA ASN A 114 9.93 13.40 3.19
C ASN A 114 10.48 12.55 2.04
N GLN A 115 11.63 12.90 1.46
CA GLN A 115 12.29 12.05 0.47
C GLN A 115 12.87 10.77 1.11
N TYR A 116 13.37 10.87 2.34
CA TYR A 116 14.00 9.75 3.06
C TYR A 116 13.03 9.00 3.98
N PHE A 117 11.96 9.67 4.39
CA PHE A 117 10.81 9.10 5.09
C PHE A 117 9.53 9.40 4.31
N PRO A 118 9.33 8.79 3.13
CA PRO A 118 8.13 9.03 2.34
C PRO A 118 6.91 8.38 3.00
N GLU A 119 5.76 9.04 2.93
CA GLU A 119 4.48 8.53 3.46
C GLU A 119 4.16 7.11 2.96
N SER A 120 4.51 6.79 1.71
CA SER A 120 4.30 5.48 1.10
C SER A 120 4.99 4.32 1.82
N GLU A 121 5.98 4.59 2.68
CA GLU A 121 6.60 3.60 3.56
C GLU A 121 5.73 3.22 4.76
N PHE A 122 4.88 4.14 5.22
CA PHE A 122 4.08 3.98 6.43
C PHE A 122 2.63 3.59 6.11
N ILE A 123 2.10 3.97 4.94
CA ILE A 123 0.77 3.58 4.48
C ILE A 123 0.63 2.04 4.48
N GLY A 124 -0.40 1.55 5.16
CA GLY A 124 -0.69 0.12 5.28
C GLY A 124 0.05 -0.59 6.41
N THR A 125 0.95 0.09 7.13
CA THR A 125 1.46 -0.44 8.40
C THR A 125 0.35 -0.40 9.47
N PRO A 126 0.32 -1.35 10.43
CA PRO A 126 -0.75 -1.41 11.42
C PRO A 126 -0.86 -0.19 12.32
N THR A 127 0.21 0.60 12.42
CA THR A 127 0.31 1.72 13.36
C THR A 127 0.16 3.09 12.73
N TYR A 128 0.20 3.23 11.41
CA TYR A 128 0.14 4.54 10.76
C TYR A 128 -1.29 5.11 10.75
N GLY A 129 -1.48 6.33 11.26
CA GLY A 129 -2.78 6.99 11.33
C GLY A 129 -2.99 8.04 10.25
N GLY A 130 -1.95 8.81 9.91
CA GLY A 130 -2.01 9.88 8.89
C GLY A 130 -0.98 10.97 9.13
N ASN A 131 -1.02 12.02 8.31
CA ASN A 131 -0.08 13.14 8.39
C ASN A 131 -0.70 14.48 7.96
N PHE A 132 0.02 15.57 8.23
CA PHE A 132 -0.26 16.91 7.73
C PHE A 132 0.96 17.49 7.02
N ASN A 133 0.83 17.70 5.70
CA ASN A 133 1.89 18.22 4.82
C ASN A 133 3.17 17.38 4.70
N GLY A 134 3.17 16.15 5.23
CA GLY A 134 4.29 15.22 5.16
C GLY A 134 4.54 14.55 6.51
N MET A 135 5.52 13.65 6.53
CA MET A 135 5.87 12.84 7.70
C MET A 135 6.50 13.64 8.84
N GLU A 136 6.83 14.91 8.64
CA GLU A 136 7.26 15.82 9.72
C GLU A 136 6.18 16.01 10.79
N ASN A 137 4.92 15.95 10.38
CA ASN A 137 3.74 16.08 11.22
C ASN A 137 2.85 14.86 10.98
N ALA A 138 2.96 13.83 11.82
CA ALA A 138 2.27 12.56 11.62
C ALA A 138 1.70 12.03 12.93
N TYR A 139 0.69 11.17 12.82
CA TYR A 139 0.18 10.45 13.97
C TYR A 139 0.10 8.95 13.73
N TYR A 140 0.23 8.21 14.83
CA TYR A 140 0.32 6.77 14.85
C TYR A 140 -0.59 6.21 15.95
N LEU A 141 -1.24 5.09 15.68
CA LEU A 141 -2.17 4.43 16.58
C LEU A 141 -1.63 3.05 16.92
N PHE A 142 -1.60 2.69 18.19
CA PHE A 142 -1.28 1.31 18.58
C PHE A 142 -2.02 0.91 19.84
N SER A 143 -2.12 -0.39 20.08
CA SER A 143 -2.77 -0.94 21.27
C SER A 143 -1.82 -1.93 21.93
N GLU A 144 -1.63 -1.81 23.24
CA GLU A 144 -0.73 -2.67 24.00
C GLU A 144 -1.24 -2.86 25.42
N ALA A 145 -1.08 -4.05 25.99
CA ALA A 145 -1.57 -4.40 27.32
C ALA A 145 -3.06 -4.05 27.56
N GLY A 146 -3.89 -4.11 26.50
CA GLY A 146 -5.32 -3.77 26.56
C GLY A 146 -5.64 -2.27 26.60
N MET A 147 -4.65 -1.42 26.35
CA MET A 147 -4.78 0.03 26.28
C MET A 147 -4.56 0.54 24.87
N ASP A 148 -5.28 1.58 24.49
CA ASP A 148 -5.16 2.27 23.21
C ASP A 148 -4.33 3.55 23.34
N PHE A 149 -3.40 3.74 22.40
CA PHE A 149 -2.47 4.87 22.35
C PHE A 149 -2.57 5.61 21.02
N ILE A 150 -2.23 6.90 21.07
CA ILE A 150 -1.90 7.73 19.92
C ILE A 150 -0.53 8.39 20.15
N VAL A 151 0.32 8.38 19.14
CA VAL A 151 1.59 9.12 19.11
C VAL A 151 1.45 10.22 18.08
N VAL A 152 1.71 11.46 18.44
CA VAL A 152 1.68 12.61 17.52
C VAL A 152 3.09 13.20 17.45
N THR A 153 3.68 13.25 16.26
CA THR A 153 4.91 14.00 15.99
C THR A 153 4.52 15.36 15.41
N LEU A 154 5.09 16.44 15.96
CA LEU A 154 4.83 17.80 15.50
C LEU A 154 6.14 18.59 15.39
N GLN A 155 6.31 19.22 14.23
CA GLN A 155 7.32 20.23 13.94
C GLN A 155 6.62 21.52 13.47
N THR A 156 6.93 22.64 14.12
CA THR A 156 6.34 23.96 13.85
C THR A 156 7.25 24.95 13.09
N HIS A 157 8.48 24.56 12.72
CA HIS A 157 9.45 25.47 12.11
C HIS A 157 9.29 25.63 10.58
N ASP A 158 9.07 26.87 10.10
CA ASP A 158 9.44 27.26 8.73
C ASP A 158 10.92 27.70 8.75
N ASN A 159 11.73 27.09 7.89
CA ASN A 159 13.20 27.09 7.93
C ASN A 159 13.88 28.48 7.78
N TYR A 160 13.15 29.61 7.78
CA TYR A 160 13.75 30.93 7.59
C TYR A 160 13.13 32.13 8.33
N ILE A 161 12.00 31.99 9.03
CA ILE A 161 11.38 33.11 9.75
C ILE A 161 10.69 32.50 10.97
N GLY A 162 10.89 33.08 12.16
CA GLY A 162 10.25 32.63 13.41
C GLY A 162 8.74 32.89 13.45
N ASP A 163 8.03 32.43 12.43
CA ASP A 163 6.58 32.44 12.31
C ASP A 163 6.05 31.05 12.67
N TYR A 164 5.20 31.04 13.68
CA TYR A 164 4.38 29.91 14.14
C TYR A 164 3.59 29.27 12.99
N ASP A 165 3.74 27.97 12.74
CA ASP A 165 2.86 27.22 11.82
C ASP A 165 1.53 26.83 12.51
N LEU A 166 0.67 27.83 12.68
CA LEU A 166 -0.67 27.67 13.27
C LEU A 166 -1.51 26.54 12.62
N PRO A 167 -1.48 26.33 11.28
CA PRO A 167 -2.11 25.17 10.65
C PRO A 167 -1.69 23.81 11.24
N SER A 168 -0.39 23.56 11.43
CA SER A 168 0.10 22.29 12.00
C SER A 168 -0.32 22.12 13.46
N ILE A 169 -0.34 23.20 14.24
CA ILE A 169 -0.84 23.19 15.63
C ILE A 169 -2.33 22.87 15.68
N ASN A 170 -3.14 23.54 14.85
CA ASN A 170 -4.58 23.27 14.77
C ASN A 170 -4.84 21.82 14.38
N TRP A 171 -4.11 21.31 13.38
CA TRP A 171 -4.18 19.90 12.99
C TRP A 171 -3.84 18.96 14.15
N ALA A 172 -2.78 19.22 14.91
CA ALA A 172 -2.41 18.39 16.05
C ALA A 172 -3.52 18.40 17.12
N ASN A 173 -4.12 19.56 17.38
CA ASN A 173 -5.25 19.70 18.30
C ASN A 173 -6.48 18.93 17.80
N ASP A 174 -6.80 19.02 16.51
CA ASP A 174 -7.92 18.30 15.90
C ASP A 174 -7.74 16.78 16.04
N ILE A 175 -6.54 16.27 15.77
CA ILE A 175 -6.22 14.84 15.91
C ILE A 175 -6.29 14.38 17.36
N LEU A 176 -5.75 15.15 18.31
CA LEU A 176 -5.80 14.80 19.73
C LEU A 176 -7.23 14.80 20.27
N ASN A 177 -8.09 15.71 19.79
CA ASN A 177 -9.52 15.73 20.08
C ASN A 177 -10.26 14.56 19.42
N GLN A 178 -9.94 14.25 18.15
CA GLN A 178 -10.54 13.15 17.41
C GLN A 178 -10.31 11.81 18.12
N TYR A 179 -9.12 11.62 18.70
CA TYR A 179 -8.71 10.41 19.42
C TYR A 179 -8.63 10.62 20.93
N ALA A 180 -9.54 11.43 21.48
CA ALA A 180 -9.59 11.73 22.91
C ALA A 180 -9.86 10.49 23.81
N ASP A 181 -10.30 9.38 23.23
CA ASP A 181 -10.43 8.07 23.89
C ASP A 181 -9.10 7.30 24.03
N ARG A 182 -8.03 7.75 23.35
CA ARG A 182 -6.70 7.13 23.34
C ARG A 182 -5.70 7.90 24.20
N ARG A 183 -4.77 7.19 24.83
CA ARG A 183 -3.66 7.80 25.60
C ARG A 183 -2.66 8.45 24.64
N ALA A 184 -2.51 9.77 24.73
CA ALA A 184 -1.66 10.51 23.82
C ALA A 184 -0.22 10.68 24.35
N ILE A 185 0.73 10.30 23.51
CA ILE A 185 2.17 10.59 23.63
C ILE A 185 2.51 11.64 22.57
N PHE A 186 2.95 12.81 23.00
CA PHE A 186 3.30 13.91 22.12
C PHE A 186 4.80 14.01 21.94
N ILE A 187 5.27 14.04 20.70
CA ILE A 187 6.68 14.09 20.32
C ILE A 187 6.93 15.37 19.51
N THR A 188 7.96 16.12 19.88
CA THR A 188 8.40 17.30 19.15
C THR A 188 9.91 17.46 19.29
N HIS A 189 10.50 18.38 18.53
CA HIS A 189 11.94 18.61 18.62
C HIS A 189 12.31 19.48 19.82
N ASP A 190 11.60 20.58 20.07
CA ASP A 190 11.87 21.43 21.22
C ASP A 190 10.60 22.06 21.81
N PHE A 191 10.47 22.07 23.13
CA PHE A 191 9.42 22.81 23.83
C PHE A 191 9.72 24.30 24.02
N PHE A 192 10.98 24.74 23.91
CA PHE A 192 11.43 26.07 24.32
C PHE A 192 11.60 27.07 23.16
N GLU A 193 12.13 26.63 22.03
CA GLU A 193 12.27 27.41 20.80
C GLU A 193 10.97 27.43 19.97
N GLU A 194 10.21 26.33 19.99
CA GLU A 194 8.85 26.25 19.46
C GLU A 194 7.90 26.89 20.48
N ARG A 195 7.95 28.23 20.50
CA ARG A 195 7.19 29.05 21.44
C ARG A 195 5.75 28.53 21.52
N GLY A 196 5.24 28.37 22.74
CA GLY A 196 3.84 28.15 23.05
C GLY A 196 3.23 26.76 22.84
N LEU A 197 3.93 25.75 22.30
CA LEU A 197 3.36 24.38 22.24
C LEU A 197 2.86 23.87 23.60
N ILE A 198 3.51 24.27 24.69
CA ILE A 198 3.04 24.00 26.06
C ILE A 198 1.59 24.50 26.27
N ASN A 199 1.30 25.74 25.88
CA ASN A 199 -0.01 26.34 26.06
C ASN A 199 -0.96 26.03 24.90
N ASP A 200 -0.45 25.81 23.70
CA ASP A 200 -1.25 25.74 22.47
C ASP A 200 -1.63 24.29 22.12
N VAL A 201 -0.93 23.28 22.68
CA VAL A 201 -1.23 21.85 22.50
C VAL A 201 -1.19 21.11 23.83
N ILE A 202 -0.04 21.09 24.53
CA ILE A 202 0.20 20.15 25.65
C ILE A 202 -0.82 20.31 26.77
N LYS A 203 -1.19 21.55 27.11
CA LYS A 203 -2.16 21.86 28.16
C LYS A 203 -3.62 21.83 27.70
N GLN A 204 -3.89 21.54 26.44
CA GLN A 204 -5.24 21.62 25.84
C GLN A 204 -5.98 20.28 25.83
N HIS A 205 -5.31 19.17 26.16
CA HIS A 205 -5.86 17.83 25.96
C HIS A 205 -5.78 16.97 27.22
N ASP A 206 -6.91 16.44 27.67
CA ASP A 206 -6.99 15.58 28.87
C ASP A 206 -6.42 14.17 28.64
N ASN A 207 -6.37 13.72 27.39
CA ASN A 207 -5.85 12.42 27.00
C ASN A 207 -4.33 12.39 26.81
N LEU A 208 -3.68 13.57 26.78
CA LEU A 208 -2.23 13.73 26.67
C LEU A 208 -1.61 13.62 28.05
N PHE A 209 -0.74 12.62 28.25
CA PHE A 209 -0.13 12.34 29.56
C PHE A 209 1.40 12.34 29.54
N LEU A 210 2.00 12.26 28.34
CA LEU A 210 3.44 12.20 28.14
C LEU A 210 3.81 13.05 26.93
N ALA A 211 4.69 14.02 27.13
CA ALA A 211 5.27 14.84 26.08
C ALA A 211 6.80 14.73 26.13
N ILE A 212 7.44 14.42 25.00
CA ILE A 212 8.89 14.19 24.93
C ILE A 212 9.52 15.03 23.81
N CYS A 213 10.66 15.68 24.10
CA CYS A 213 11.43 16.46 23.11
C CYS A 213 12.96 16.27 23.20
N GLY A 214 13.67 16.80 22.20
CA GLY A 214 15.13 16.88 22.08
C GLY A 214 15.69 18.32 22.21
N HIS A 215 16.67 18.67 21.37
CA HIS A 215 17.28 19.99 21.08
C HIS A 215 18.24 20.65 22.09
N SER A 216 18.12 20.39 23.39
CA SER A 216 18.91 21.10 24.41
C SER A 216 20.14 20.35 24.93
N CYS A 217 21.31 21.01 24.87
CA CYS A 217 22.52 20.58 25.60
C CYS A 217 22.36 20.47 27.14
N SER A 218 21.20 20.78 27.73
CA SER A 218 20.91 20.51 29.15
C SER A 218 20.77 19.02 29.47
N ARG A 219 20.80 18.17 28.44
CA ARG A 219 20.89 16.72 28.48
C ARG A 219 19.60 16.01 28.88
N GLU A 220 19.12 16.28 30.10
CA GLU A 220 17.92 15.64 30.64
C GLU A 220 17.14 16.61 31.54
N GLU A 221 15.85 16.81 31.26
CA GLU A 221 14.95 17.59 32.11
C GLU A 221 13.60 16.89 32.26
N TYR A 222 12.96 17.09 33.41
CA TYR A 222 11.63 16.56 33.72
C TYR A 222 10.81 17.59 34.50
N TRP A 223 9.60 17.86 34.03
CA TRP A 223 8.61 18.67 34.71
C TRP A 223 7.19 18.20 34.37
N THR A 224 6.20 18.85 34.95
CA THR A 224 4.79 18.51 34.72
C THR A 224 3.98 19.73 34.35
N GLU A 225 3.07 19.55 33.40
CA GLU A 225 2.00 20.49 33.08
C GLU A 225 0.64 19.94 33.52
N THR A 226 -0.42 20.72 33.33
CA THR A 226 -1.78 20.35 33.76
C THR A 226 -2.76 20.58 32.62
N SER A 227 -3.53 19.54 32.30
CA SER A 227 -4.61 19.57 31.30
C SER A 227 -5.83 20.38 31.78
N PRO A 228 -6.85 20.62 30.93
CA PRO A 228 -8.03 21.39 31.33
C PRO A 228 -8.80 20.77 32.51
N SER A 229 -8.94 19.44 32.57
CA SER A 229 -9.58 18.75 33.70
C SER A 229 -8.66 18.55 34.91
N GLY A 230 -7.43 19.05 34.89
CA GLY A 230 -6.49 18.92 35.99
C GLY A 230 -5.61 17.66 35.94
N ASN A 231 -5.59 16.91 34.84
CA ASN A 231 -4.72 15.75 34.69
C ASN A 231 -3.26 16.19 34.56
N THR A 232 -2.34 15.35 35.07
CA THR A 232 -0.91 15.63 34.98
C THR A 232 -0.37 15.20 33.62
N VAL A 233 0.30 16.14 32.94
CA VAL A 233 1.08 15.87 31.73
C VAL A 233 2.55 15.82 32.09
N ASN A 234 3.23 14.72 31.78
CA ASN A 234 4.65 14.52 32.07
C ASN A 234 5.50 14.99 30.90
N CYS A 235 6.24 16.07 31.09
CA CYS A 235 7.09 16.66 30.05
C CYS A 235 8.56 16.27 30.30
N ILE A 236 9.18 15.63 29.32
CA ILE A 236 10.53 15.08 29.44
C ILE A 236 11.38 15.56 28.26
N MET A 237 12.53 16.17 28.56
CA MET A 237 13.54 16.46 27.56
C MET A 237 14.65 15.41 27.63
N THR A 238 15.01 14.88 26.46
CA THR A 238 16.02 13.82 26.29
C THR A 238 16.90 14.16 25.10
N ASP A 239 18.07 14.72 25.36
CA ASP A 239 19.05 15.07 24.33
C ASP A 239 20.45 14.67 24.81
N TYR A 240 21.22 13.97 23.99
CA TYR A 240 22.59 13.59 24.33
C TYR A 240 23.61 14.10 23.32
N GLN A 241 23.22 14.98 22.41
CA GLN A 241 24.04 15.47 21.31
C GLN A 241 25.34 16.15 21.80
N CYS A 242 25.32 16.72 23.01
CA CYS A 242 26.43 17.44 23.63
C CYS A 242 27.30 16.57 24.56
N ASP A 243 27.00 15.27 24.69
CA ASP A 243 27.84 14.33 25.44
C ASP A 243 29.19 14.11 24.72
N ASP A 244 30.25 13.80 25.49
CA ASP A 244 31.62 13.63 24.99
C ASP A 244 31.73 12.52 23.89
N ASP A 245 30.80 11.57 23.88
CA ASP A 245 30.74 10.46 22.93
C ASP A 245 29.92 10.77 21.66
N LYS A 246 29.36 11.99 21.59
CA LYS A 246 28.50 12.53 20.53
C LYS A 246 27.08 11.97 20.49
N GLY A 247 26.52 11.55 21.62
CA GLY A 247 25.11 11.14 21.71
C GLY A 247 24.88 9.67 21.42
N THR A 248 25.75 8.78 21.91
CA THR A 248 25.53 7.32 21.81
C THR A 248 24.60 6.76 22.89
N THR A 249 23.88 7.65 23.56
CA THR A 249 22.94 7.36 24.63
C THR A 249 21.51 7.43 24.09
N LEU A 250 20.65 6.55 24.59
CA LEU A 250 19.23 6.50 24.29
C LEU A 250 18.42 6.40 25.58
N ARG A 251 17.12 6.66 25.49
CA ARG A 251 16.18 6.52 26.61
C ARG A 251 14.93 5.77 26.18
N TYR A 252 14.42 4.94 27.07
CA TYR A 252 13.15 4.25 26.87
C TYR A 252 12.30 4.28 28.14
N TYR A 253 11.01 4.03 27.97
CA TYR A 253 9.98 4.13 28.99
C TYR A 253 9.22 2.80 29.04
N THR A 254 9.39 2.04 30.12
CA THR A 254 8.67 0.79 30.35
C THR A 254 7.40 1.07 31.13
N PHE A 255 6.27 0.80 30.50
CA PHE A 255 4.94 0.88 31.08
C PHE A 255 4.71 -0.37 31.92
N VAL A 256 4.28 -0.18 33.16
CA VAL A 256 4.00 -1.24 34.15
C VAL A 256 2.54 -1.10 34.58
N PRO A 257 1.58 -1.61 33.78
CA PRO A 257 0.15 -1.36 33.98
C PRO A 257 -0.35 -1.78 35.36
N GLU A 258 0.08 -2.96 35.84
CA GLU A 258 -0.30 -3.50 37.15
C GLU A 258 0.11 -2.59 38.33
N GLU A 259 1.12 -1.74 38.15
CA GLU A 259 1.63 -0.84 39.17
C GLU A 259 1.21 0.62 38.96
N ASN A 260 0.45 0.93 37.91
CA ASN A 260 0.14 2.31 37.50
C ASN A 260 1.39 3.19 37.44
N ARG A 261 2.42 2.67 36.75
CA ARG A 261 3.76 3.25 36.73
C ARG A 261 4.40 3.20 35.34
N ILE A 262 5.22 4.20 35.03
CA ILE A 262 6.13 4.21 33.89
C ILE A 262 7.54 4.33 34.45
N ASP A 263 8.45 3.45 34.05
CA ASP A 263 9.86 3.48 34.44
C ASP A 263 10.70 3.99 33.27
N ALA A 264 11.41 5.10 33.46
CA ALA A 264 12.33 5.67 32.48
C ALA A 264 13.74 5.12 32.72
N PHE A 265 14.43 4.74 31.64
CA PHE A 265 15.80 4.23 31.68
C PHE A 265 16.66 4.88 30.59
N THR A 266 17.81 5.42 30.99
CA THR A 266 18.85 5.89 30.07
C THR A 266 19.94 4.82 29.91
N TYR A 267 20.31 4.51 28.66
CA TYR A 267 21.31 3.50 28.32
C TYR A 267 22.31 4.03 27.29
N ASN A 268 23.60 3.83 27.55
CA ASN A 268 24.67 4.24 26.66
C ASN A 268 25.19 3.06 25.84
N THR A 269 24.96 3.08 24.53
CA THR A 269 25.27 1.96 23.62
C THR A 269 26.76 1.73 23.41
N LEU A 270 27.58 2.79 23.53
CA LEU A 270 29.03 2.66 23.38
C LEU A 270 29.70 2.01 24.60
N SER A 271 29.28 2.38 25.81
CA SER A 271 29.81 1.82 27.05
C SER A 271 29.13 0.51 27.46
N GLY A 272 27.91 0.28 26.99
CA GLY A 272 27.09 -0.89 27.29
C GLY A 272 26.49 -0.89 28.71
N ASN A 273 26.26 0.28 29.30
CA ASN A 273 25.77 0.41 30.67
C ASN A 273 24.55 1.32 30.78
N TYR A 274 23.72 1.00 31.78
CA TYR A 274 22.66 1.88 32.27
C TYR A 274 23.22 3.02 33.10
N GLU A 275 22.66 4.21 32.90
CA GLU A 275 22.84 5.34 33.80
C GLU A 275 21.81 5.25 34.93
N THR A 276 22.23 5.54 36.17
CA THR A 276 21.47 5.20 37.39
C THR A 276 21.25 6.38 38.33
N ASP A 277 21.62 7.59 37.90
CA ASP A 277 21.29 8.79 38.64
C ASP A 277 19.79 9.12 38.50
N ALA A 278 19.30 10.04 39.33
CA ALA A 278 17.88 10.32 39.45
C ALA A 278 17.25 10.98 38.21
N ASN A 279 18.06 11.55 37.30
CA ASN A 279 17.56 12.11 36.04
C ASN A 279 17.54 11.05 34.94
N SER A 280 18.46 10.09 35.00
CA SER A 280 18.63 8.99 34.04
C SER A 280 17.72 7.77 34.31
N GLN A 281 17.30 7.57 35.55
CA GLN A 281 16.48 6.43 35.95
C GLN A 281 15.46 6.83 37.03
N PHE A 282 14.19 6.94 36.64
CA PHE A 282 13.11 7.38 37.52
C PHE A 282 11.78 6.75 37.14
N SER A 283 10.79 6.88 38.03
CA SER A 283 9.44 6.36 37.81
C SER A 283 8.41 7.48 37.85
N ILE A 284 7.44 7.42 36.93
CA ILE A 284 6.29 8.29 36.84
C ILE A 284 5.06 7.50 37.33
N ASN A 285 4.27 8.09 38.23
CA ASN A 285 2.99 7.51 38.61
C ASN A 285 1.94 7.93 37.57
N TYR A 286 1.32 6.95 36.91
CA TYR A 286 0.28 7.21 35.92
C TYR A 286 -0.77 6.10 35.98
N GLN A 287 -2.04 6.46 36.12
CA GLN A 287 -3.13 5.49 36.22
C GLN A 287 -3.35 4.86 34.83
N MET A 288 -2.82 3.66 34.63
CA MET A 288 -2.81 2.95 33.36
C MET A 288 -4.18 2.36 33.05
N GLU A 289 -4.90 1.85 34.05
CA GLU A 289 -6.19 1.19 33.83
C GLU A 289 -7.38 2.17 33.67
N SER A 290 -7.27 3.41 34.16
CA SER A 290 -8.31 4.43 33.95
C SER A 290 -8.28 4.90 32.50
N LEU A 291 -9.43 4.95 31.84
CA LEU A 291 -9.54 5.60 30.52
C LEU A 291 -9.01 7.05 30.61
N PRO A 292 -8.35 7.55 29.55
CA PRO A 292 -7.82 8.93 29.53
C PRO A 292 -8.90 9.97 29.85
N CYS A 293 -10.14 9.65 29.48
CA CYS A 293 -11.34 10.35 29.89
C CYS A 293 -12.24 9.42 30.73
N GLU A 294 -12.43 9.73 32.02
CA GLU A 294 -13.24 8.91 32.95
C GLU A 294 -14.76 9.13 32.81
N LEU A 295 -15.20 10.19 32.10
CA LEU A 295 -16.60 10.41 31.78
C LEU A 295 -16.85 9.95 30.33
N PRO A 296 -17.56 8.82 30.09
CA PRO A 296 -17.92 8.45 28.72
C PRO A 296 -18.70 9.59 28.07
N HIS A 297 -18.38 9.91 26.81
CA HIS A 297 -19.20 10.82 26.00
C HIS A 297 -20.63 10.28 25.96
N GLN A 298 -21.53 10.91 26.70
CA GLN A 298 -22.88 10.41 26.89
C GLN A 298 -23.88 11.55 26.87
N ALA A 299 -25.10 11.23 26.47
CA ALA A 299 -26.20 12.18 26.55
C ALA A 299 -26.36 12.72 27.98
N TYR A 300 -26.72 13.99 28.12
CA TYR A 300 -26.94 14.63 29.41
C TYR A 300 -27.92 13.84 30.29
N ASN A 301 -27.51 13.45 31.51
CA ASN A 301 -28.26 12.56 32.39
C ASN A 301 -28.74 11.23 31.73
N GLY A 302 -28.03 10.75 30.70
CA GLY A 302 -28.39 9.58 29.90
C GLY A 302 -29.61 9.78 28.98
N ASN A 303 -30.07 11.01 28.78
CA ASN A 303 -31.27 11.32 27.99
C ASN A 303 -30.91 11.67 26.55
N VAL A 304 -30.92 10.67 25.67
CA VAL A 304 -30.75 10.89 24.22
C VAL A 304 -31.92 11.71 23.69
N VAL A 305 -31.61 12.86 23.06
CA VAL A 305 -32.61 13.77 22.48
C VAL A 305 -33.32 13.06 21.33
N THR A 306 -34.65 13.03 21.30
CA THR A 306 -35.37 12.39 20.18
C THR A 306 -35.79 13.43 19.14
N LEU A 307 -35.42 13.23 17.86
CA LEU A 307 -35.84 14.10 16.76
C LEU A 307 -36.91 13.42 15.88
N PRO A 308 -37.95 14.15 15.43
CA PRO A 308 -38.22 15.57 15.67
C PRO A 308 -38.60 15.88 17.14
N GLY A 309 -38.17 17.04 17.64
CA GLY A 309 -38.32 17.43 19.04
C GLY A 309 -37.59 18.74 19.38
N THR A 310 -37.74 19.19 20.63
CA THR A 310 -37.06 20.36 21.20
C THR A 310 -36.11 19.91 22.31
N PHE A 311 -34.94 20.54 22.38
CA PHE A 311 -33.96 20.32 23.44
C PHE A 311 -33.31 21.65 23.84
N GLU A 312 -32.96 21.75 25.13
CA GLU A 312 -32.35 22.97 25.72
C GLU A 312 -30.85 23.01 25.40
N ALA A 313 -30.31 24.20 25.18
CA ALA A 313 -28.91 24.40 24.81
C ALA A 313 -27.95 24.05 25.96
N GLU A 314 -28.36 24.29 27.21
CA GLU A 314 -27.57 23.96 28.40
C GLU A 314 -27.48 22.44 28.69
N ASN A 315 -28.20 21.61 27.92
CA ASN A 315 -28.22 20.14 28.06
C ASN A 315 -27.31 19.43 27.05
N TYR A 316 -26.17 20.03 26.75
CA TYR A 316 -25.10 19.37 25.98
C TYR A 316 -24.55 18.13 26.72
N ASN A 317 -23.93 17.23 25.95
CA ASN A 317 -23.45 15.94 26.41
C ASN A 317 -22.53 16.07 27.65
N GLU A 318 -22.49 15.00 28.45
CA GLU A 318 -21.52 14.85 29.54
C GLU A 318 -20.26 14.17 29.00
N GLY A 319 -19.10 14.50 29.56
CA GLY A 319 -17.81 13.98 29.14
C GLY A 319 -16.68 14.91 29.53
N CYS A 320 -15.45 14.56 29.16
CA CYS A 320 -14.31 15.44 29.33
C CYS A 320 -14.42 16.68 28.44
N PRO A 321 -14.02 17.88 28.91
CA PRO A 321 -13.87 19.06 28.07
C PRO A 321 -13.19 18.72 26.74
N SER A 322 -13.58 19.41 25.66
CA SER A 322 -13.21 19.23 24.25
C SER A 322 -13.94 18.13 23.44
N ILE A 323 -14.64 17.17 24.05
CA ILE A 323 -15.46 16.18 23.32
C ILE A 323 -16.95 16.58 23.25
N PRO A 324 -17.66 16.81 24.37
CA PRO A 324 -19.05 17.21 24.36
C PRO A 324 -19.25 18.72 24.27
N PHE A 325 -18.23 19.52 24.62
CA PHE A 325 -18.25 20.97 24.57
C PHE A 325 -16.82 21.51 24.61
N TYR A 326 -16.63 22.73 24.15
CA TYR A 326 -15.41 23.51 24.36
C TYR A 326 -15.79 24.96 24.61
N ASP A 327 -15.12 25.53 25.60
CA ASP A 327 -15.25 26.92 26.03
C ASP A 327 -13.85 27.55 25.96
N THR A 328 -13.74 28.80 25.51
CA THR A 328 -12.42 29.45 25.36
C THR A 328 -11.83 29.87 26.70
N ASP A 329 -12.64 29.89 27.76
CA ASP A 329 -12.18 30.11 29.12
C ASP A 329 -12.62 28.99 30.08
N ASP A 330 -12.04 28.98 31.29
CA ASP A 330 -12.25 27.90 32.27
C ASP A 330 -13.35 28.22 33.29
N THR A 331 -14.12 29.28 33.06
CA THR A 331 -15.03 29.90 34.02
C THR A 331 -16.42 30.09 33.45
N ASN A 332 -17.40 29.38 34.02
CA ASN A 332 -18.81 29.70 33.79
C ASN A 332 -19.16 31.07 34.42
N GLN A 333 -19.14 32.11 33.60
CA GLN A 333 -19.39 33.52 33.89
C GLN A 333 -20.77 33.76 34.48
N GLY A 334 -21.76 32.97 34.05
CA GLY A 334 -23.12 33.01 34.59
C GLY A 334 -23.24 32.27 35.94
N GLY A 335 -22.43 31.24 36.16
CA GLY A 335 -22.29 30.49 37.40
C GLY A 335 -23.51 29.62 37.76
N GLU A 336 -24.34 29.27 36.77
CA GLU A 336 -25.60 28.56 36.96
C GLU A 336 -25.64 27.19 36.26
N TYR A 337 -26.56 26.34 36.71
CA TYR A 337 -26.90 25.00 36.19
C TYR A 337 -25.80 23.92 36.25
N ARG A 338 -24.63 24.16 35.66
CA ARG A 338 -23.52 23.22 35.56
C ARG A 338 -22.28 23.76 36.25
N THR A 339 -21.32 22.85 36.50
CA THR A 339 -20.06 23.16 37.19
C THR A 339 -18.85 23.14 36.25
N ASP A 340 -19.07 22.83 34.97
CA ASP A 340 -18.07 22.92 33.91
C ASP A 340 -18.00 24.36 33.39
N ALA A 341 -17.11 24.60 32.41
CA ALA A 341 -16.73 25.94 31.97
C ALA A 341 -17.82 26.68 31.18
N VAL A 342 -18.74 25.97 30.52
CA VAL A 342 -19.74 26.60 29.64
C VAL A 342 -20.56 27.65 30.36
N ASP A 343 -20.62 28.82 29.75
CA ASP A 343 -21.30 30.00 30.27
C ASP A 343 -22.82 29.88 30.27
N ILE A 344 -23.40 29.67 31.46
CA ILE A 344 -24.83 29.44 31.65
C ILE A 344 -25.42 30.41 32.67
N GLU A 345 -26.52 31.07 32.29
CA GLU A 345 -27.30 31.94 33.17
C GLU A 345 -28.78 31.57 33.23
N VAL A 346 -29.53 32.22 34.14
CA VAL A 346 -30.98 32.04 34.25
C VAL A 346 -31.69 32.69 33.05
N CYS A 347 -32.47 31.90 32.32
CA CYS A 347 -33.27 32.37 31.20
C CYS A 347 -34.54 33.09 31.66
N THR A 348 -34.82 34.26 31.09
CA THR A 348 -36.03 35.07 31.40
C THR A 348 -37.35 34.41 30.99
N ASP A 349 -37.32 33.51 30.01
CA ASP A 349 -38.49 32.71 29.60
C ASP A 349 -38.66 31.43 30.46
N GLY A 350 -37.78 31.24 31.45
CA GLY A 350 -37.75 30.10 32.36
C GLY A 350 -36.72 29.05 31.94
N GLY A 351 -36.07 28.40 32.91
CA GLY A 351 -34.95 27.48 32.64
C GLY A 351 -33.61 28.22 32.70
N PHE A 352 -32.66 27.77 31.90
CA PHE A 352 -31.34 28.38 31.74
C PHE A 352 -31.07 28.62 30.25
N ASN A 353 -30.04 29.39 29.93
CA ASN A 353 -29.57 29.57 28.56
C ASN A 353 -28.05 29.59 28.55
N VAL A 354 -27.46 29.24 27.41
CA VAL A 354 -26.03 29.46 27.18
C VAL A 354 -25.84 30.91 26.71
N GLY A 355 -24.80 31.58 27.21
CA GLY A 355 -24.49 32.97 26.91
C GLY A 355 -22.98 33.19 26.79
N TRP A 356 -22.56 34.46 26.75
CA TRP A 356 -21.14 34.88 26.67
C TRP A 356 -20.30 34.22 25.57
N THR A 357 -20.98 33.66 24.56
CA THR A 357 -20.36 32.88 23.51
C THR A 357 -19.20 33.61 22.82
N GLU A 358 -18.10 32.90 22.56
CA GLU A 358 -16.94 33.35 21.79
C GLU A 358 -16.70 32.49 20.52
N ALA A 359 -15.93 33.03 19.58
CA ALA A 359 -15.61 32.33 18.35
C ALA A 359 -14.72 31.10 18.63
N GLY A 360 -15.11 29.94 18.11
CA GLY A 360 -14.40 28.68 18.30
C GLY A 360 -14.95 27.80 19.42
N GLU A 361 -15.97 28.25 20.16
CA GLU A 361 -16.67 27.40 21.14
C GLU A 361 -17.63 26.42 20.45
N TRP A 362 -17.94 25.31 21.12
CA TRP A 362 -18.96 24.39 20.63
C TRP A 362 -19.69 23.61 21.73
N LEU A 363 -20.89 23.13 21.37
CA LEU A 363 -21.73 22.27 22.20
C LEU A 363 -22.20 21.06 21.39
N ASN A 364 -22.13 19.86 21.94
CA ASN A 364 -22.47 18.62 21.25
C ASN A 364 -23.64 17.88 21.93
N TYR A 365 -24.55 17.35 21.12
CA TYR A 365 -25.79 16.72 21.56
C TYR A 365 -25.96 15.35 20.91
N GLN A 366 -26.11 14.31 21.73
CA GLN A 366 -26.49 12.99 21.24
C GLN A 366 -28.00 12.93 20.97
N VAL A 367 -28.33 12.78 19.69
CA VAL A 367 -29.71 12.75 19.18
C VAL A 367 -30.04 11.38 18.62
N ASN A 368 -31.28 10.93 18.79
CA ASN A 368 -31.87 9.78 18.11
C ASN A 368 -32.87 10.31 17.08
N VAL A 369 -32.48 10.29 15.82
CA VAL A 369 -33.33 10.69 14.70
C VAL A 369 -34.25 9.53 14.37
N THR A 370 -35.55 9.71 14.63
CA THR A 370 -36.53 8.62 14.52
C THR A 370 -36.75 8.17 13.08
N THR A 371 -36.61 9.07 12.11
CA THR A 371 -36.78 8.80 10.67
C THR A 371 -35.77 9.63 9.89
N SER A 372 -35.01 9.02 8.97
CA SER A 372 -34.16 9.78 8.05
C SER A 372 -35.02 10.81 7.31
N GLY A 373 -34.46 11.96 6.94
CA GLY A 373 -35.19 12.94 6.14
C GLY A 373 -34.73 14.36 6.36
N THR A 374 -35.54 15.28 5.87
CA THR A 374 -35.28 16.71 5.92
C THR A 374 -35.89 17.32 7.19
N TYR A 375 -35.09 18.09 7.90
CA TYR A 375 -35.47 18.77 9.15
C TYR A 375 -35.24 20.26 9.03
N ASN A 376 -36.15 21.05 9.60
CA ASN A 376 -35.91 22.46 9.89
C ASN A 376 -35.51 22.59 11.35
N PHE A 377 -34.46 23.37 11.60
CA PHE A 377 -33.97 23.70 12.94
C PHE A 377 -34.32 25.14 13.28
N ASP A 378 -35.12 25.32 14.32
CA ASP A 378 -35.44 26.61 14.91
C ASP A 378 -34.58 26.83 16.16
N PHE A 379 -33.76 27.88 16.17
CA PHE A 379 -32.89 28.27 17.27
C PHE A 379 -33.49 29.48 17.98
N LYS A 380 -33.74 29.36 19.28
CA LYS A 380 -34.24 30.47 20.09
C LYS A 380 -33.07 31.26 20.67
N ILE A 381 -32.84 32.46 20.13
CA ILE A 381 -31.62 33.24 20.33
C ILE A 381 -31.94 34.69 20.76
N ALA A 382 -31.07 35.28 21.57
CA ALA A 382 -31.09 36.68 21.97
C ALA A 382 -29.71 37.34 21.77
N ALA A 383 -29.67 38.58 21.25
CA ALA A 383 -28.43 39.31 21.02
C ALA A 383 -28.65 40.82 21.16
N PHE A 384 -27.78 41.54 21.87
CA PHE A 384 -27.93 42.99 22.04
C PHE A 384 -27.53 43.78 20.80
N GLU A 385 -26.31 43.58 20.28
CA GLU A 385 -25.80 44.33 19.12
C GLU A 385 -25.94 43.56 17.79
N GLY A 386 -26.23 42.25 17.86
CA GLY A 386 -26.15 41.34 16.72
C GLY A 386 -24.70 41.08 16.29
N GLY A 387 -24.51 40.41 15.15
CA GLY A 387 -23.18 40.19 14.57
C GLY A 387 -22.51 38.87 14.94
N GLY A 388 -23.15 38.06 15.79
CA GLY A 388 -22.75 36.67 16.01
C GLY A 388 -23.18 35.74 14.87
N SER A 389 -22.59 34.56 14.82
CA SER A 389 -22.93 33.53 13.84
C SER A 389 -22.53 32.14 14.34
N PHE A 390 -23.18 31.10 13.81
CA PHE A 390 -22.93 29.70 14.17
C PHE A 390 -23.37 28.75 13.03
N HIS A 391 -22.98 27.49 13.13
CA HIS A 391 -23.49 26.42 12.26
C HIS A 391 -23.63 25.09 13.02
N LEU A 392 -24.28 24.11 12.39
CA LEU A 392 -24.35 22.74 12.90
C LEU A 392 -23.44 21.79 12.11
N GLU A 393 -22.88 20.81 12.79
CA GLU A 393 -22.12 19.70 12.20
C GLU A 393 -22.64 18.34 12.65
N VAL A 394 -22.43 17.31 11.82
CA VAL A 394 -22.50 15.89 12.17
C VAL A 394 -21.22 15.25 11.66
N ASP A 395 -20.53 14.48 12.51
CA ASP A 395 -19.24 13.85 12.21
C ASP A 395 -18.21 14.87 11.66
N ASP A 396 -18.15 16.06 12.28
CA ASP A 396 -17.28 17.19 11.92
C ASP A 396 -17.49 17.74 10.50
N ILE A 397 -18.65 17.42 9.89
CA ILE A 397 -19.08 17.96 8.60
C ILE A 397 -20.24 18.92 8.85
N ALA A 398 -20.09 20.18 8.42
CA ALA A 398 -21.15 21.16 8.47
C ALA A 398 -22.40 20.69 7.70
N ILE A 399 -23.53 20.60 8.41
CA ILE A 399 -24.84 20.23 7.87
C ILE A 399 -25.76 21.45 7.65
N THR A 400 -25.29 22.64 8.01
CA THR A 400 -25.93 23.94 7.70
C THR A 400 -24.91 24.90 7.10
N GLU A 401 -25.37 25.88 6.33
CA GLU A 401 -24.58 27.09 6.09
C GLU A 401 -24.43 27.90 7.39
N THR A 402 -23.52 28.89 7.41
CA THR A 402 -23.38 29.83 8.53
C THR A 402 -24.67 30.61 8.76
N ILE A 403 -25.22 30.48 9.96
CA ILE A 403 -26.44 31.15 10.41
C ILE A 403 -26.04 32.44 11.14
N ASN A 404 -26.46 33.58 10.59
CA ASN A 404 -26.12 34.89 11.14
C ASN A 404 -27.16 35.34 12.17
N VAL A 405 -26.69 35.82 13.33
CA VAL A 405 -27.52 36.35 14.41
C VAL A 405 -27.67 37.87 14.27
N THR A 406 -28.92 38.31 14.17
CA THR A 406 -29.26 39.74 14.17
C THR A 406 -29.61 40.23 15.58
N SER A 407 -29.48 41.53 15.83
CA SER A 407 -29.87 42.13 17.12
C SER A 407 -31.35 41.88 17.43
N THR A 408 -31.62 41.49 18.67
CA THR A 408 -32.94 41.35 19.26
C THR A 408 -33.23 42.45 20.30
N ASP A 409 -32.42 43.52 20.32
CA ASP A 409 -32.48 44.64 21.27
C ASP A 409 -32.22 44.28 22.76
N GLY A 410 -31.70 43.08 23.06
CA GLY A 410 -31.41 42.65 24.44
C GLY A 410 -30.82 41.25 24.57
N TRP A 411 -29.94 41.03 25.56
CA TRP A 411 -29.35 39.71 25.89
C TRP A 411 -30.37 38.66 26.34
N GLN A 412 -31.57 39.10 26.70
CA GLN A 412 -32.67 38.27 27.16
C GLN A 412 -33.97 38.60 26.38
N SER A 413 -33.83 39.20 25.20
CA SER A 413 -34.93 39.46 24.26
C SER A 413 -34.91 38.39 23.18
N TRP A 414 -35.80 37.41 23.24
CA TRP A 414 -35.71 36.20 22.41
C TRP A 414 -36.38 36.33 21.04
N SER A 415 -35.73 35.76 20.03
CA SER A 415 -36.24 35.59 18.67
C SER A 415 -35.94 34.18 18.16
N ILE A 416 -36.64 33.74 17.12
CA ILE A 416 -36.38 32.44 16.47
C ILE A 416 -35.66 32.71 15.15
N ILE A 417 -34.52 32.06 14.96
CA ILE A 417 -33.79 32.00 13.70
C ILE A 417 -33.87 30.55 13.21
N SER A 418 -34.18 30.35 11.92
CA SER A 418 -34.39 29.01 11.37
C SER A 418 -33.31 28.66 10.35
N SER A 419 -32.81 27.43 10.42
CA SER A 419 -32.17 26.74 9.30
C SER A 419 -33.16 25.76 8.69
N ASN A 420 -33.25 25.73 7.37
CA ASN A 420 -34.18 24.87 6.66
C ASN A 420 -33.42 23.81 5.85
N ASP A 421 -34.14 22.75 5.53
CA ASP A 421 -33.68 21.72 4.60
C ASP A 421 -32.44 20.91 5.05
N VAL A 422 -32.27 20.72 6.36
CA VAL A 422 -31.15 19.96 6.94
C VAL A 422 -31.39 18.45 6.81
N LEU A 423 -30.50 17.74 6.13
CA LEU A 423 -30.62 16.29 5.93
C LEU A 423 -30.04 15.53 7.12
N LEU A 424 -30.82 14.63 7.71
CA LEU A 424 -30.38 13.74 8.79
C LEU A 424 -30.70 12.29 8.47
N ASN A 425 -29.80 11.37 8.87
CA ASN A 425 -30.05 9.93 8.80
C ASN A 425 -30.83 9.45 10.04
N SER A 426 -31.55 8.34 9.99
CA SER A 426 -32.18 7.74 11.17
C SER A 426 -31.13 7.08 12.06
N GLY A 427 -31.37 7.08 13.37
CA GLY A 427 -30.49 6.46 14.36
C GLY A 427 -29.83 7.47 15.29
N ILE A 428 -28.93 6.98 16.13
CA ILE A 428 -28.18 7.81 17.07
C ILE A 428 -27.08 8.55 16.30
N GLN A 429 -27.04 9.87 16.43
CA GLN A 429 -26.03 10.78 15.86
C GLN A 429 -25.63 11.82 16.89
N ASN A 430 -24.48 12.45 16.71
CA ASN A 430 -24.04 13.60 17.49
C ASN A 430 -24.17 14.86 16.63
N ILE A 431 -24.99 15.81 17.06
CA ILE A 431 -25.10 17.12 16.41
C ILE A 431 -24.26 18.10 17.22
N LYS A 432 -23.27 18.71 16.58
CA LYS A 432 -22.43 19.76 17.16
C LYS A 432 -22.93 21.13 16.73
N LEU A 433 -23.10 22.04 17.66
CA LEU A 433 -23.32 23.48 17.45
C LEU A 433 -21.98 24.19 17.60
N VAL A 434 -21.49 24.79 16.52
CA VAL A 434 -20.19 25.50 16.49
C VAL A 434 -20.43 27.01 16.42
N ILE A 435 -19.80 27.75 17.33
CA ILE A 435 -19.88 29.21 17.38
C ILE A 435 -18.83 29.81 16.45
N ASP A 436 -19.26 30.33 15.31
CA ASP A 436 -18.37 30.96 14.32
C ASP A 436 -17.94 32.36 14.76
N GLN A 437 -18.88 33.10 15.37
CA GLN A 437 -18.67 34.41 15.98
C GLN A 437 -19.60 34.56 17.17
N GLY A 438 -19.03 34.93 18.31
CA GLY A 438 -19.75 35.12 19.56
C GLY A 438 -20.76 36.27 19.59
N GLY A 439 -21.26 36.58 20.79
CA GLY A 439 -22.10 37.76 21.03
C GLY A 439 -23.62 37.51 20.96
N PHE A 440 -24.05 36.29 21.27
CA PHE A 440 -25.45 35.94 21.43
C PHE A 440 -25.66 34.90 22.54
N ASN A 441 -26.90 34.83 23.03
CA ASN A 441 -27.39 33.82 23.95
C ASN A 441 -28.31 32.84 23.20
N ILE A 442 -28.28 31.57 23.57
CA ILE A 442 -29.15 30.51 23.00
C ILE A 442 -29.87 29.74 24.11
N ASP A 443 -31.19 29.61 23.97
CA ASP A 443 -32.10 28.97 24.94
C ASP A 443 -32.34 27.50 24.55
N ASN A 444 -33.01 27.28 23.42
CA ASN A 444 -33.29 25.93 22.90
C ASN A 444 -33.24 25.85 21.39
N ILE A 445 -33.16 24.59 20.96
CA ILE A 445 -33.12 24.17 19.57
C ILE A 445 -34.30 23.23 19.32
N THR A 446 -35.09 23.52 18.30
CA THR A 446 -36.24 22.70 17.89
C THR A 446 -36.03 22.16 16.48
N ALA A 447 -35.96 20.83 16.33
CA ALA A 447 -35.96 20.19 15.03
C ALA A 447 -37.37 19.73 14.66
N THR A 448 -37.91 20.25 13.56
CA THR A 448 -39.19 19.81 12.99
C THR A 448 -38.93 19.02 11.72
N SER A 449 -39.51 17.82 11.62
CA SER A 449 -39.50 17.07 10.37
C SER A 449 -40.35 17.81 9.35
N VAL A 450 -39.76 18.10 8.19
CA VAL A 450 -40.51 18.53 7.01
C VAL A 450 -41.14 17.27 6.43
N ILE A 451 -42.46 17.26 6.18
CA ILE A 451 -43.06 16.14 5.46
C ILE A 451 -42.51 16.19 4.03
N THR A 452 -41.49 15.38 3.81
CA THR A 452 -40.95 15.06 2.50
C THR A 452 -40.85 13.54 2.43
N GLU A 453 -41.46 12.98 1.39
CA GLU A 453 -41.13 11.63 0.91
C GLU A 453 -39.60 11.52 0.92
N ILE A 454 -39.07 10.45 1.51
CA ILE A 454 -37.62 10.21 1.51
C ILE A 454 -37.30 9.23 0.40
N PRO A 455 -36.16 9.39 -0.28
CA PRO A 455 -35.75 8.40 -1.25
C PRO A 455 -35.50 7.06 -0.53
N PRO A 456 -35.72 5.91 -1.19
CA PRO A 456 -35.56 4.59 -0.57
C PRO A 456 -34.19 4.40 0.07
N SER A 457 -34.11 3.86 1.28
CA SER A 457 -32.83 3.50 1.90
C SER A 457 -32.34 2.14 1.37
N ILE A 458 -31.05 2.04 1.01
CA ILE A 458 -30.40 0.80 0.55
C ILE A 458 -29.31 0.43 1.56
N SER A 459 -29.35 -0.79 2.12
CA SER A 459 -28.39 -1.30 3.10
C SER A 459 -28.13 -2.81 2.90
N LEU A 460 -27.18 -3.38 3.64
CA LEU A 460 -26.86 -4.82 3.64
C LEU A 460 -26.61 -5.39 2.23
N ILE A 461 -25.78 -4.70 1.45
CA ILE A 461 -25.43 -5.10 0.08
C ILE A 461 -24.47 -6.28 0.16
N ASN A 462 -24.84 -7.41 -0.47
CA ASN A 462 -24.04 -8.62 -0.51
C ASN A 462 -24.04 -9.21 -1.92
N ASN A 463 -22.91 -9.76 -2.34
CA ASN A 463 -22.79 -10.61 -3.53
C ASN A 463 -22.61 -12.07 -3.15
N THR A 464 -23.18 -12.97 -3.95
CA THR A 464 -22.98 -14.41 -3.82
C THR A 464 -22.75 -15.02 -5.20
N PRO A 465 -21.64 -15.74 -5.42
CA PRO A 465 -20.52 -15.96 -4.49
C PRO A 465 -19.73 -14.67 -4.18
N THR A 466 -19.05 -14.62 -3.03
CA THR A 466 -18.21 -13.48 -2.60
C THR A 466 -16.96 -13.31 -3.47
N SER A 467 -16.46 -14.42 -4.01
CA SER A 467 -15.33 -14.49 -4.96
C SER A 467 -15.80 -15.25 -6.21
N PRO A 468 -16.46 -14.56 -7.16
CA PRO A 468 -17.05 -15.19 -8.32
C PRO A 468 -16.03 -15.63 -9.36
N LYS A 469 -16.29 -16.80 -9.95
CA LYS A 469 -15.57 -17.38 -11.08
C LYS A 469 -16.21 -16.98 -12.39
N SER A 470 -15.52 -17.19 -13.50
CA SER A 470 -16.02 -16.88 -14.85
C SER A 470 -17.22 -17.72 -15.29
N THR A 471 -17.53 -18.77 -14.52
CA THR A 471 -18.69 -19.64 -14.71
C THR A 471 -19.84 -19.33 -13.74
N ASP A 472 -19.63 -18.44 -12.77
CA ASP A 472 -20.62 -18.14 -11.75
C ASP A 472 -21.53 -16.99 -12.19
N ASP A 473 -22.84 -17.22 -12.19
CA ASP A 473 -23.81 -16.14 -12.12
C ASP A 473 -23.72 -15.48 -10.74
N ILE A 474 -23.64 -14.15 -10.70
CA ILE A 474 -23.43 -13.39 -9.46
C ILE A 474 -24.77 -12.83 -9.01
N THR A 475 -25.24 -13.31 -7.86
CA THR A 475 -26.42 -12.76 -7.22
C THR A 475 -26.03 -11.56 -6.37
N ILE A 476 -26.54 -10.39 -6.71
CA ILE A 476 -26.47 -9.20 -5.86
C ILE A 476 -27.77 -9.11 -5.06
N SER A 477 -27.64 -8.90 -3.76
CA SER A 477 -28.77 -8.68 -2.86
C SER A 477 -28.56 -7.44 -2.00
N ALA A 478 -29.65 -6.75 -1.68
CA ALA A 478 -29.64 -5.62 -0.77
C ALA A 478 -30.97 -5.55 -0.01
N THR A 479 -30.94 -4.97 1.19
CA THR A 479 -32.15 -4.58 1.91
C THR A 479 -32.54 -3.19 1.47
N ILE A 480 -33.74 -3.03 0.89
CA ILE A 480 -34.27 -1.75 0.43
C ILE A 480 -35.55 -1.47 1.20
N THR A 481 -35.51 -0.44 2.03
CA THR A 481 -36.65 0.00 2.85
C THR A 481 -37.02 1.41 2.51
N ASP A 482 -38.31 1.70 2.54
CA ASP A 482 -38.81 3.03 2.28
C ASP A 482 -40.05 3.31 3.12
N ASN A 483 -40.35 4.58 3.40
CA ASN A 483 -41.60 4.99 4.04
C ASN A 483 -42.78 5.02 3.05
N SER A 484 -42.48 4.92 1.75
CA SER A 484 -43.43 4.74 0.65
C SER A 484 -43.25 3.37 -0.05
N THR A 485 -43.87 3.17 -1.23
CA THR A 485 -43.74 1.93 -2.02
C THR A 485 -42.57 2.01 -3.01
N VAL A 486 -41.57 1.16 -2.84
CA VAL A 486 -40.52 0.96 -3.86
C VAL A 486 -41.13 0.37 -5.13
N VAL A 487 -41.05 1.09 -6.26
CA VAL A 487 -41.63 0.67 -7.56
C VAL A 487 -40.60 0.12 -8.53
N ASN A 488 -39.32 0.43 -8.34
CA ASN A 488 -38.24 -0.07 -9.18
C ASN A 488 -36.94 -0.23 -8.38
N ALA A 489 -36.19 -1.29 -8.68
CA ALA A 489 -34.87 -1.52 -8.12
C ALA A 489 -33.99 -2.22 -9.18
N GLU A 490 -32.81 -1.67 -9.43
CA GLU A 490 -31.92 -2.06 -10.53
C GLU A 490 -30.46 -2.10 -10.07
N ILE A 491 -29.68 -2.99 -10.68
CA ILE A 491 -28.22 -3.04 -10.61
C ILE A 491 -27.70 -2.36 -11.87
N LEU A 492 -26.96 -1.27 -11.71
CA LEU A 492 -26.24 -0.59 -12.78
C LEU A 492 -24.81 -1.15 -12.78
N TRP A 493 -24.38 -1.87 -13.80
CA TRP A 493 -23.06 -2.51 -13.81
C TRP A 493 -22.42 -2.50 -15.19
N ASN A 494 -21.15 -2.12 -15.33
CA ASN A 494 -20.41 -2.10 -16.60
C ASN A 494 -21.21 -1.62 -17.84
N ASN A 495 -21.95 -0.51 -17.71
CA ASN A 495 -22.88 0.04 -18.73
C ASN A 495 -24.08 -0.86 -19.11
N GLN A 496 -24.45 -1.81 -18.26
CA GLN A 496 -25.61 -2.69 -18.34
C GLN A 496 -26.53 -2.47 -17.13
N VAL A 497 -27.76 -3.00 -17.22
CA VAL A 497 -28.77 -2.91 -16.15
C VAL A 497 -29.38 -4.29 -15.92
N SER A 498 -29.40 -4.75 -14.66
CA SER A 498 -30.13 -5.94 -14.22
C SER A 498 -31.23 -5.56 -13.23
N VAL A 499 -32.43 -6.12 -13.35
CA VAL A 499 -33.56 -5.81 -12.45
C VAL A 499 -33.46 -6.63 -11.16
N LEU A 500 -33.71 -6.00 -10.02
CA LEU A 500 -33.84 -6.65 -8.72
C LEU A 500 -35.30 -7.06 -8.48
N THR A 501 -35.50 -8.27 -7.97
CA THR A 501 -36.81 -8.79 -7.57
C THR A 501 -36.98 -8.74 -6.06
N ASN A 502 -38.15 -8.29 -5.61
CA ASN A 502 -38.52 -8.15 -4.20
C ASN A 502 -38.92 -9.51 -3.59
N ASN A 503 -38.38 -9.81 -2.41
CA ASN A 503 -38.89 -10.80 -1.47
C ASN A 503 -38.92 -10.24 -0.03
N GLY A 504 -39.92 -9.40 0.27
CA GLY A 504 -39.99 -8.62 1.52
C GLY A 504 -39.18 -7.32 1.39
N ASP A 505 -38.37 -7.01 2.40
CA ASP A 505 -37.45 -5.86 2.35
C ASP A 505 -36.14 -6.20 1.61
N VAL A 506 -35.94 -7.47 1.22
CA VAL A 506 -34.75 -7.94 0.52
C VAL A 506 -35.00 -8.01 -0.98
N TYR A 507 -34.16 -7.32 -1.74
CA TYR A 507 -34.16 -7.26 -3.20
C TYR A 507 -32.95 -8.00 -3.74
N SER A 508 -33.15 -8.86 -4.73
CA SER A 508 -32.05 -9.64 -5.33
C SER A 508 -32.17 -9.77 -6.86
N GLY A 509 -31.02 -9.82 -7.53
CA GLY A 509 -30.92 -9.81 -8.98
C GLY A 509 -29.57 -10.37 -9.42
N VAL A 510 -29.49 -10.81 -10.67
CA VAL A 510 -28.35 -11.55 -11.18
C VAL A 510 -27.57 -10.71 -12.19
N ILE A 511 -26.26 -10.64 -11.99
CA ILE A 511 -25.29 -10.30 -13.03
C ILE A 511 -24.86 -11.64 -13.63
N PRO A 512 -25.09 -11.90 -14.92
CA PRO A 512 -24.67 -13.15 -15.56
C PRO A 512 -23.16 -13.34 -15.45
N ALA A 513 -22.69 -14.59 -15.53
CA ALA A 513 -21.27 -14.92 -15.53
C ALA A 513 -20.44 -14.00 -16.45
N GLN A 514 -19.36 -13.44 -15.90
CA GLN A 514 -18.45 -12.53 -16.62
C GLN A 514 -17.12 -13.24 -16.90
N VAL A 515 -16.34 -12.75 -17.86
CA VAL A 515 -15.04 -13.37 -18.17
C VAL A 515 -14.04 -13.17 -17.02
N ASP A 516 -13.12 -14.10 -16.87
CA ASP A 516 -12.04 -14.02 -15.88
C ASP A 516 -11.23 -12.71 -15.99
N GLY A 517 -10.78 -12.19 -14.85
CA GLY A 517 -10.14 -10.88 -14.70
C GLY A 517 -11.08 -9.67 -14.83
N THR A 518 -12.39 -9.88 -15.04
CA THR A 518 -13.34 -8.76 -15.15
C THR A 518 -13.55 -8.11 -13.79
N ILE A 519 -13.25 -6.81 -13.71
CA ILE A 519 -13.72 -5.97 -12.61
C ILE A 519 -15.14 -5.51 -12.94
N ILE A 520 -16.10 -6.01 -12.18
CA ILE A 520 -17.50 -5.60 -12.25
C ILE A 520 -17.68 -4.41 -11.32
N ASN A 521 -17.77 -3.22 -11.92
CA ASN A 521 -18.15 -2.02 -11.20
C ASN A 521 -19.67 -1.92 -11.22
N TYR A 522 -20.31 -1.92 -10.05
CA TYR A 522 -21.77 -1.86 -9.94
C TYR A 522 -22.28 -0.89 -8.87
N GLN A 523 -23.49 -0.39 -9.09
CA GLN A 523 -24.27 0.41 -8.15
C GLN A 523 -25.69 -0.15 -8.10
N ILE A 524 -26.37 0.01 -6.96
CA ILE A 524 -27.80 -0.29 -6.86
C ILE A 524 -28.57 1.01 -6.91
N LYS A 525 -29.59 1.04 -7.77
CA LYS A 525 -30.54 2.15 -7.89
C LYS A 525 -31.92 1.68 -7.46
N ALA A 526 -32.53 2.36 -6.49
CA ALA A 526 -33.90 2.17 -6.08
C ALA A 526 -34.75 3.40 -6.43
N THR A 527 -36.02 3.21 -6.75
CA THR A 527 -36.98 4.28 -7.03
C THR A 527 -38.33 3.94 -6.40
N ASP A 528 -38.93 4.92 -5.74
CA ASP A 528 -40.25 4.78 -5.13
C ASP A 528 -41.41 5.28 -6.01
N ASN A 529 -42.64 5.12 -5.52
CA ASN A 529 -43.85 5.55 -6.21
C ASN A 529 -44.00 7.07 -6.31
N ASP A 530 -43.19 7.82 -5.58
CA ASP A 530 -43.17 9.28 -5.57
C ASP A 530 -42.06 9.83 -6.50
N GLY A 531 -41.26 8.94 -7.07
CA GLY A 531 -40.24 9.20 -8.08
C GLY A 531 -38.88 9.58 -7.51
N LEU A 532 -38.69 9.45 -6.20
CA LEU A 532 -37.40 9.69 -5.56
C LEU A 532 -36.49 8.48 -5.73
N VAL A 533 -35.19 8.76 -5.79
CA VAL A 533 -34.17 7.80 -6.23
C VAL A 533 -33.02 7.79 -5.25
N THR A 534 -32.59 6.59 -4.84
CA THR A 534 -31.31 6.38 -4.16
C THR A 534 -30.41 5.56 -5.07
N ILE A 535 -29.15 5.98 -5.18
CA ILE A 535 -28.08 5.24 -5.87
C ILE A 535 -26.95 5.04 -4.88
N THR A 536 -26.47 3.81 -4.73
CA THR A 536 -25.35 3.51 -3.84
C THR A 536 -24.03 4.04 -4.40
N ASN A 537 -23.01 4.16 -3.54
CA ASN A 537 -21.63 4.28 -4.01
C ASN A 537 -21.27 3.07 -4.89
N GLN A 538 -20.33 3.29 -5.82
CA GLN A 538 -19.84 2.23 -6.70
C GLN A 538 -19.10 1.17 -5.88
N GLN A 539 -19.51 -0.08 -6.07
CA GLN A 539 -18.81 -1.24 -5.56
C GLN A 539 -18.11 -1.98 -6.71
N SER A 540 -17.09 -2.74 -6.36
CA SER A 540 -16.30 -3.50 -7.34
C SER A 540 -16.21 -4.97 -6.90
N ILE A 541 -16.47 -5.88 -7.82
CA ILE A 541 -16.24 -7.31 -7.64
C ILE A 541 -15.32 -7.78 -8.76
N THR A 542 -14.22 -8.42 -8.42
CA THR A 542 -13.34 -9.03 -9.41
C THR A 542 -13.79 -10.47 -9.65
N VAL A 543 -14.06 -10.81 -10.91
CA VAL A 543 -14.26 -12.19 -11.33
C VAL A 543 -12.90 -12.81 -11.55
N ASN A 544 -12.58 -13.79 -10.72
CA ASN A 544 -11.33 -14.52 -10.78
C ASN A 544 -11.65 -16.01 -10.82
N ASP A 545 -11.29 -16.66 -11.91
CA ASP A 545 -11.10 -18.10 -11.87
C ASP A 545 -9.87 -18.38 -10.99
N PRO A 546 -9.95 -19.32 -10.03
CA PRO A 546 -8.74 -19.78 -9.37
C PRO A 546 -7.80 -20.28 -10.46
N ASP A 547 -6.59 -19.76 -10.45
CA ASP A 547 -5.56 -20.15 -11.40
C ASP A 547 -5.48 -21.68 -11.38
N ILE A 548 -5.74 -22.31 -12.54
CA ILE A 548 -5.73 -23.76 -12.71
C ILE A 548 -4.35 -24.39 -12.38
N ASN A 549 -3.36 -23.54 -12.08
CA ASN A 549 -1.96 -23.87 -11.84
C ASN A 549 -1.53 -23.78 -10.37
N GLU A 550 -2.32 -23.17 -9.47
CA GLU A 550 -1.95 -23.03 -8.04
C GLU A 550 -2.39 -24.26 -7.21
N PRO A 551 -1.54 -24.81 -6.32
CA PRO A 551 -1.88 -25.93 -5.44
C PRO A 551 -3.19 -25.67 -4.67
N GLN A 552 -4.19 -26.51 -4.90
CA GLN A 552 -5.50 -26.34 -4.25
C GLN A 552 -5.54 -27.11 -2.94
N LEU A 553 -6.09 -26.51 -1.88
CA LEU A 553 -6.28 -27.21 -0.60
C LEU A 553 -7.24 -28.39 -0.78
N ILE A 554 -6.76 -29.62 -0.59
CA ILE A 554 -7.54 -30.86 -0.78
C ILE A 554 -7.85 -31.60 0.53
N TRP A 555 -7.13 -31.29 1.61
CA TRP A 555 -7.38 -31.87 2.93
C TRP A 555 -6.81 -30.96 4.02
N SER A 556 -7.52 -30.78 5.14
CA SER A 556 -6.96 -30.10 6.30
C SER A 556 -7.57 -30.53 7.63
N ASP A 557 -6.82 -30.26 8.70
CA ASP A 557 -7.35 -30.17 10.06
C ASP A 557 -6.79 -28.92 10.75
N GLU A 558 -7.69 -27.97 11.05
CA GLU A 558 -7.37 -26.67 11.69
C GLU A 558 -7.54 -26.73 13.21
N PHE A 559 -7.85 -27.91 13.77
CA PHE A 559 -7.97 -28.15 15.21
C PHE A 559 -8.89 -27.18 16.00
N ASN A 560 -9.84 -26.54 15.31
CA ASN A 560 -10.86 -25.65 15.87
C ASN A 560 -12.03 -26.42 16.54
N TYR A 561 -11.69 -27.38 17.40
CA TYR A 561 -12.64 -28.16 18.20
C TYR A 561 -12.04 -28.51 19.57
N THR A 562 -12.71 -29.33 20.37
CA THR A 562 -12.18 -29.76 21.68
C THR A 562 -12.47 -31.23 21.91
N GLY A 563 -11.49 -31.96 22.42
CA GLY A 563 -11.63 -33.39 22.74
C GLY A 563 -10.58 -34.25 22.06
N LEU A 564 -10.96 -35.45 21.61
CA LEU A 564 -10.05 -36.33 20.87
C LEU A 564 -9.88 -35.82 19.42
N PRO A 565 -8.71 -36.07 18.79
CA PRO A 565 -8.52 -35.90 17.34
C PRO A 565 -9.66 -36.52 16.52
N ASP A 566 -10.10 -35.83 15.47
CA ASP A 566 -11.24 -36.24 14.64
C ASP A 566 -11.00 -37.66 14.06
N PRO A 567 -11.82 -38.66 14.45
CA PRO A 567 -11.63 -40.04 14.01
C PRO A 567 -11.92 -40.24 12.51
N SER A 568 -12.49 -39.26 11.80
CA SER A 568 -12.61 -39.29 10.34
C SER A 568 -11.29 -38.94 9.64
N LYS A 569 -10.38 -38.23 10.32
CA LYS A 569 -9.09 -37.75 9.82
C LYS A 569 -7.90 -38.51 10.40
N TRP A 570 -7.97 -38.88 11.67
CA TRP A 570 -6.83 -39.41 12.44
C TRP A 570 -7.10 -40.79 13.02
N GLY A 571 -6.17 -41.71 12.83
CA GLY A 571 -6.02 -42.99 13.55
C GLY A 571 -4.84 -42.96 14.52
N TYR A 572 -4.58 -44.08 15.19
CA TYR A 572 -3.50 -44.23 16.17
C TYR A 572 -2.68 -45.49 15.89
N ASP A 573 -1.36 -45.38 15.91
CA ASP A 573 -0.50 -46.54 16.14
C ASP A 573 -0.38 -46.78 17.64
N VAL A 574 -0.56 -48.03 18.08
CA VAL A 574 -0.65 -48.40 19.51
C VAL A 574 0.37 -49.47 19.86
N GLY A 575 1.03 -49.31 21.01
CA GLY A 575 1.96 -50.32 21.53
C GLY A 575 3.27 -49.75 22.06
N ASN A 576 4.13 -50.67 22.51
CA ASN A 576 5.35 -50.44 23.27
C ASN A 576 6.54 -51.25 22.74
N GLY A 577 6.53 -51.57 21.43
CA GLY A 577 7.48 -52.47 20.78
C GLY A 577 8.79 -51.82 20.32
N GLY A 578 9.10 -50.61 20.79
CA GLY A 578 10.29 -49.85 20.41
C GLY A 578 10.31 -49.32 18.96
N TYR A 579 9.28 -49.61 18.16
CA TYR A 579 9.02 -49.08 16.81
C TYR A 579 10.20 -49.11 15.83
N GLY A 580 11.10 -50.09 15.99
CA GLY A 580 12.28 -50.25 15.14
C GLY A 580 13.52 -49.48 15.61
N ASN A 581 13.38 -48.61 16.62
CA ASN A 581 14.40 -47.67 17.07
C ASN A 581 14.66 -47.75 18.60
N ASN A 582 14.28 -48.83 19.28
CA ASN A 582 14.45 -49.00 20.74
C ASN A 582 13.79 -47.90 21.60
N GLU A 583 12.71 -47.31 21.11
CA GLU A 583 11.92 -46.27 21.78
C GLU A 583 11.29 -46.78 23.10
N LEU A 584 11.12 -45.88 24.09
CA LEU A 584 10.71 -46.24 25.47
C LEU A 584 9.22 -46.03 25.77
N GLN A 585 8.50 -45.28 24.94
CA GLN A 585 7.09 -44.95 25.17
C GLN A 585 6.14 -46.08 24.75
N ASN A 586 5.00 -46.11 25.42
CA ASN A 586 3.80 -46.80 24.98
C ASN A 586 2.88 -45.81 24.26
N TYR A 587 2.72 -45.93 22.94
CA TYR A 587 1.75 -45.13 22.21
C TYR A 587 0.33 -45.60 22.52
N THR A 588 -0.55 -44.64 22.81
CA THR A 588 -1.92 -44.90 23.27
C THR A 588 -2.96 -44.50 22.23
N GLU A 589 -4.12 -45.13 22.30
CA GLU A 589 -5.28 -44.80 21.47
C GLU A 589 -6.35 -44.10 22.32
N ASN A 590 -6.97 -43.07 21.76
CA ASN A 590 -8.13 -42.37 22.34
C ASN A 590 -7.93 -41.92 23.80
N ARG A 591 -6.71 -41.54 24.16
CA ARG A 591 -6.35 -41.09 25.50
C ARG A 591 -6.05 -39.59 25.47
N LEU A 592 -6.95 -38.79 26.05
CA LEU A 592 -6.85 -37.33 26.10
C LEU A 592 -5.54 -36.85 26.74
N GLU A 593 -4.98 -37.62 27.66
CA GLU A 593 -3.69 -37.29 28.29
C GLU A 593 -2.51 -37.32 27.32
N ASN A 594 -2.60 -38.05 26.20
CA ASN A 594 -1.53 -38.17 25.21
C ASN A 594 -1.87 -37.52 23.86
N ALA A 595 -3.15 -37.46 23.47
CA ALA A 595 -3.60 -36.75 22.28
C ALA A 595 -4.95 -36.08 22.52
N ARG A 596 -4.99 -34.76 22.42
CA ARG A 596 -6.23 -33.97 22.57
C ARG A 596 -6.16 -32.70 21.76
N VAL A 597 -7.33 -32.16 21.44
CA VAL A 597 -7.48 -30.84 20.84
C VAL A 597 -8.02 -29.89 21.90
N GLU A 598 -7.33 -28.78 22.12
CA GLU A 598 -7.72 -27.71 23.05
C GLU A 598 -7.13 -26.37 22.56
N ASN A 599 -7.87 -25.26 22.79
CA ASN A 599 -7.44 -23.90 22.43
C ASN A 599 -7.03 -23.72 20.95
N GLY A 600 -7.67 -24.43 20.02
CA GLY A 600 -7.36 -24.33 18.59
C GLY A 600 -6.16 -25.18 18.14
N HIS A 601 -5.59 -26.01 19.01
CA HIS A 601 -4.40 -26.79 18.70
C HIS A 601 -4.56 -28.27 19.04
N LEU A 602 -3.93 -29.14 18.25
CA LEU A 602 -3.66 -30.53 18.62
C LEU A 602 -2.46 -30.58 19.56
N ILE A 603 -2.62 -31.24 20.69
CA ILE A 603 -1.56 -31.49 21.67
C ILE A 603 -1.22 -32.97 21.65
N ILE A 604 -0.01 -33.31 21.21
CA ILE A 604 0.60 -34.64 21.38
C ILE A 604 1.53 -34.56 22.59
N GLU A 605 1.19 -35.28 23.67
CA GLU A 605 1.87 -35.16 24.96
C GLU A 605 2.51 -36.48 25.40
N ALA A 606 3.83 -36.44 25.59
CA ALA A 606 4.59 -37.51 26.19
C ALA A 606 4.62 -37.35 27.72
N ARG A 607 4.37 -38.43 28.43
CA ARG A 607 4.25 -38.48 29.89
C ARG A 607 5.10 -39.60 30.46
N ARG A 608 5.59 -39.40 31.69
CA ARG A 608 6.16 -40.44 32.53
C ARG A 608 5.13 -40.90 33.56
N ASP A 609 4.27 -41.83 33.18
CA ASP A 609 3.08 -42.20 33.98
C ASP A 609 2.86 -43.71 34.16
N TRP A 610 3.84 -44.55 33.78
CA TRP A 610 3.77 -46.00 33.97
C TRP A 610 2.54 -46.67 33.33
N HIS A 611 2.03 -46.10 32.23
CA HIS A 611 0.86 -46.63 31.53
C HIS A 611 1.10 -48.07 31.04
N GLN A 612 0.28 -49.00 31.52
CA GLN A 612 0.39 -50.45 31.25
C GLN A 612 1.78 -51.04 31.57
N ASN A 613 2.38 -50.60 32.68
CA ASN A 613 3.72 -51.00 33.15
C ASN A 613 4.88 -50.55 32.24
N ILE A 614 4.64 -49.60 31.34
CA ILE A 614 5.67 -48.95 30.53
C ILE A 614 5.86 -47.54 31.07
N GLU A 615 7.10 -47.20 31.40
CA GLU A 615 7.44 -45.99 32.14
C GLU A 615 6.93 -44.71 31.47
N TYR A 616 6.94 -44.67 30.14
CA TYR A 616 6.51 -43.53 29.34
C TYR A 616 5.26 -43.86 28.50
N SER A 617 4.38 -42.89 28.31
CA SER A 617 3.28 -42.93 27.35
C SER A 617 3.33 -41.73 26.41
N SER A 618 2.82 -41.89 25.19
CA SER A 618 2.70 -40.80 24.21
C SER A 618 1.59 -41.13 23.19
N ALA A 619 1.51 -40.37 22.10
CA ALA A 619 0.66 -40.67 20.94
C ALA A 619 1.43 -40.61 19.62
N ARG A 620 0.98 -41.43 18.67
CA ARG A 620 1.41 -41.48 17.26
C ARG A 620 0.16 -41.49 16.39
N LEU A 621 -0.19 -40.32 15.88
CA LEU A 621 -1.37 -40.12 15.05
C LEU A 621 -1.03 -40.39 13.58
N VAL A 622 -1.93 -41.05 12.87
CA VAL A 622 -1.72 -41.43 11.46
C VAL A 622 -2.95 -41.09 10.61
N THR A 623 -2.75 -40.61 9.39
CA THR A 623 -3.84 -40.38 8.43
C THR A 623 -4.15 -41.60 7.56
N LYS A 624 -3.53 -42.75 7.83
CA LYS A 624 -3.63 -43.96 7.00
C LYS A 624 -5.08 -44.37 6.71
N ASN A 625 -5.45 -44.43 5.42
CA ASN A 625 -6.81 -44.67 4.92
C ASN A 625 -7.86 -43.60 5.29
N LYS A 626 -7.42 -42.41 5.71
CA LYS A 626 -8.24 -41.23 6.08
C LYS A 626 -7.82 -39.97 5.32
N GLY A 627 -6.53 -39.93 4.95
CA GLY A 627 -5.91 -39.02 3.99
C GLY A 627 -4.61 -39.66 3.53
N ASP A 628 -4.59 -40.17 2.29
CA ASP A 628 -3.40 -40.73 1.65
C ASP A 628 -3.20 -40.01 0.31
N TRP A 629 -2.02 -39.43 0.08
CA TRP A 629 -1.76 -38.57 -1.07
C TRP A 629 -0.67 -39.15 -1.96
N LEU A 630 -0.80 -38.92 -3.26
CA LEU A 630 0.26 -39.12 -4.25
C LEU A 630 0.57 -37.75 -4.84
N TYR A 631 1.75 -37.24 -4.50
CA TYR A 631 2.17 -35.86 -4.76
C TYR A 631 1.35 -34.82 -4.01
N GLY A 632 1.79 -33.56 -4.10
CA GLY A 632 1.14 -32.42 -3.46
C GLY A 632 2.09 -31.67 -2.54
N ARG A 633 1.53 -30.70 -1.82
CA ARG A 633 2.24 -29.99 -0.75
C ARG A 633 1.60 -30.32 0.59
N VAL A 634 2.41 -30.66 1.59
CA VAL A 634 1.96 -30.89 2.97
C VAL A 634 2.59 -29.83 3.84
N ASP A 635 1.75 -29.04 4.52
CA ASP A 635 2.14 -28.00 5.48
C ASP A 635 1.65 -28.39 6.88
N VAL A 636 2.55 -28.37 7.86
CA VAL A 636 2.23 -28.62 9.28
C VAL A 636 2.81 -27.49 10.12
N SER A 637 1.95 -26.69 10.75
CA SER A 637 2.37 -25.66 11.71
C SER A 637 2.46 -26.27 13.10
N ALA A 638 3.67 -26.33 13.68
CA ALA A 638 3.88 -26.96 14.98
C ALA A 638 4.95 -26.24 15.82
N LYS A 639 4.81 -26.37 17.15
CA LYS A 639 5.79 -25.99 18.16
C LYS A 639 6.31 -27.25 18.84
N LEU A 640 7.63 -27.37 18.95
CA LEU A 640 8.31 -28.61 19.32
C LEU A 640 8.64 -28.68 20.82
N PRO A 641 8.69 -29.89 21.42
CA PRO A 641 9.16 -30.06 22.79
C PRO A 641 10.68 -29.97 22.88
N GLY A 642 11.17 -29.32 23.92
CA GLY A 642 12.58 -29.41 24.30
C GLY A 642 12.89 -30.63 25.18
N GLY A 643 14.14 -30.73 25.59
CA GLY A 643 14.55 -31.59 26.70
C GLY A 643 15.08 -32.95 26.27
N LYS A 644 16.19 -33.33 26.91
CA LYS A 644 16.95 -34.52 26.56
C LYS A 644 16.10 -35.80 26.67
N GLY A 645 15.95 -36.51 25.55
CA GLY A 645 15.17 -37.73 25.46
C GLY A 645 13.85 -37.60 24.71
N THR A 646 13.42 -36.40 24.31
CA THR A 646 12.29 -36.22 23.38
C THR A 646 12.75 -36.42 21.94
N TRP A 647 11.85 -36.92 21.09
CA TRP A 647 12.04 -36.98 19.64
C TRP A 647 10.70 -36.72 18.95
N ALA A 648 10.51 -35.49 18.46
CA ALA A 648 9.31 -35.08 17.74
C ALA A 648 9.49 -35.33 16.24
N ALA A 649 8.44 -35.83 15.58
CA ALA A 649 8.48 -36.16 14.16
C ALA A 649 7.17 -35.82 13.46
N ILE A 650 7.30 -35.18 12.29
CA ILE A 650 6.28 -34.99 11.25
C ILE A 650 6.81 -35.68 10.00
N TRP A 651 6.16 -36.75 9.58
CA TRP A 651 6.73 -37.65 8.58
C TRP A 651 5.65 -38.47 7.89
N MET A 652 6.02 -39.18 6.84
CA MET A 652 5.09 -39.95 6.02
C MET A 652 5.61 -41.33 5.68
N LEU A 653 4.70 -42.30 5.65
CA LEU A 653 4.98 -43.68 5.21
C LEU A 653 4.08 -44.08 4.04
N PRO A 654 4.51 -45.04 3.21
CA PRO A 654 3.70 -45.55 2.10
C PRO A 654 2.47 -46.27 2.64
N THR A 655 1.32 -45.99 2.05
CA THR A 655 0.07 -46.70 2.36
C THR A 655 0.07 -48.08 1.71
N ASP A 656 0.60 -48.17 0.48
CA ASP A 656 0.43 -49.34 -0.40
C ASP A 656 1.59 -50.38 -0.32
N TRP A 657 2.77 -50.00 0.18
CA TRP A 657 3.97 -50.87 0.29
C TRP A 657 4.34 -51.62 -1.01
N GLU A 658 4.16 -50.98 -2.17
CA GLU A 658 4.29 -51.58 -3.51
C GLU A 658 5.67 -52.23 -3.77
N TYR A 659 6.74 -51.64 -3.22
CA TYR A 659 8.11 -52.02 -3.53
C TYR A 659 8.75 -52.95 -2.49
N GLY A 660 8.02 -53.36 -1.46
CA GLY A 660 8.53 -54.17 -0.35
C GLY A 660 8.30 -53.51 1.01
N GLY A 661 8.90 -54.08 2.05
CA GLY A 661 8.86 -53.50 3.39
C GLY A 661 9.72 -52.25 3.49
N TRP A 662 9.83 -51.68 4.69
CA TRP A 662 10.78 -50.59 4.93
C TRP A 662 12.23 -51.10 4.78
N PRO A 663 13.14 -50.38 4.08
CA PRO A 663 12.97 -49.03 3.51
C PRO A 663 12.59 -49.01 2.01
N ASP A 664 12.37 -50.16 1.38
CA ASP A 664 12.18 -50.31 -0.07
C ASP A 664 11.01 -49.48 -0.63
N SER A 665 9.94 -49.29 0.15
CA SER A 665 8.77 -48.50 -0.25
C SER A 665 8.83 -47.01 0.14
N GLY A 666 9.92 -46.56 0.77
CA GLY A 666 10.15 -45.14 1.08
C GLY A 666 9.71 -44.69 2.48
N GLU A 667 10.28 -43.57 2.93
CA GLU A 667 9.90 -42.75 4.09
C GLU A 667 10.23 -41.28 3.78
N ILE A 668 9.34 -40.37 4.17
CA ILE A 668 9.51 -38.92 3.98
C ILE A 668 9.43 -38.24 5.34
N ASP A 669 10.57 -37.80 5.88
CA ASP A 669 10.65 -37.12 7.16
C ASP A 669 10.65 -35.61 6.91
N ILE A 670 9.48 -34.98 7.04
CA ILE A 670 9.28 -33.54 6.78
C ILE A 670 10.00 -32.72 7.85
N MET A 671 9.93 -33.17 9.10
CA MET A 671 10.58 -32.57 10.25
C MET A 671 10.87 -33.64 11.30
N GLU A 672 12.12 -33.74 11.72
CA GLU A 672 12.52 -34.44 12.94
C GLU A 672 13.37 -33.53 13.84
N ASN A 673 13.12 -33.60 15.15
CA ASN A 673 13.90 -32.90 16.16
C ASN A 673 14.11 -33.80 17.39
N VAL A 674 15.35 -33.79 17.92
CA VAL A 674 15.71 -34.50 19.15
C VAL A 674 16.00 -33.49 20.24
N GLY A 675 15.36 -33.62 21.41
CA GLY A 675 15.41 -32.55 22.43
C GLY A 675 16.75 -32.38 23.16
N TYR A 676 17.77 -33.19 22.85
CA TYR A 676 19.15 -32.94 23.26
C TYR A 676 19.88 -31.95 22.35
N ASP A 677 19.35 -31.74 21.13
CA ASP A 677 19.81 -30.77 20.13
C ASP A 677 18.61 -29.93 19.65
N PRO A 678 18.03 -29.13 20.56
CA PRO A 678 16.70 -28.55 20.37
C PRO A 678 16.63 -27.58 19.19
N ASN A 679 17.75 -26.94 18.83
CA ASN A 679 17.75 -25.90 17.81
C ASN A 679 17.83 -26.44 16.39
N THR A 680 18.01 -27.75 16.19
CA THR A 680 18.25 -28.34 14.86
C THR A 680 17.06 -29.20 14.44
N VAL A 681 16.53 -28.90 13.25
CA VAL A 681 15.50 -29.72 12.59
C VAL A 681 16.12 -30.42 11.38
N HIS A 682 15.73 -31.67 11.17
CA HIS A 682 16.15 -32.48 10.04
C HIS A 682 14.98 -32.76 9.09
N GLY A 683 15.28 -32.67 7.79
CA GLY A 683 14.44 -33.23 6.73
C GLY A 683 15.20 -34.37 6.08
N THR A 684 14.57 -35.54 6.01
CA THR A 684 15.25 -36.79 5.60
C THR A 684 14.36 -37.58 4.65
N VAL A 685 14.98 -38.29 3.71
CA VAL A 685 14.31 -39.33 2.92
C VAL A 685 15.00 -40.67 3.14
N HIS A 686 14.19 -41.72 3.31
CA HIS A 686 14.67 -43.09 3.35
C HIS A 686 14.16 -43.92 2.17
N THR A 687 15.05 -44.68 1.55
CA THR A 687 14.79 -45.59 0.42
C THR A 687 15.65 -46.86 0.53
N GLU A 688 15.47 -47.84 -0.36
CA GLU A 688 16.36 -49.02 -0.43
C GLU A 688 17.84 -48.59 -0.55
N ALA A 689 18.14 -47.63 -1.41
CA ALA A 689 19.49 -47.13 -1.66
C ALA A 689 19.97 -46.13 -0.61
N TYR A 690 19.05 -45.37 0.00
CA TYR A 690 19.36 -44.25 0.89
C TYR A 690 18.71 -44.45 2.25
N ASN A 691 19.34 -45.14 3.20
CA ASN A 691 18.73 -45.29 4.54
C ASN A 691 19.75 -45.39 5.66
N HIS A 692 19.27 -45.12 6.88
CA HIS A 692 20.11 -45.03 8.07
C HIS A 692 20.73 -46.37 8.48
N ARG A 693 20.18 -47.54 8.09
CA ARG A 693 20.78 -48.85 8.42
C ARG A 693 22.09 -49.09 7.67
N ILE A 694 22.24 -48.50 6.49
CA ILE A 694 23.48 -48.55 5.70
C ILE A 694 24.23 -47.21 5.66
N GLY A 695 23.71 -46.18 6.32
CA GLY A 695 24.34 -44.87 6.49
C GLY A 695 24.36 -44.02 5.22
N THR A 696 23.35 -44.19 4.36
CA THR A 696 23.26 -43.50 3.05
C THR A 696 22.01 -42.64 2.89
N GLN A 697 21.27 -42.40 3.98
CA GLN A 697 20.09 -41.52 3.93
C GLN A 697 20.45 -40.14 3.38
N LEU A 698 19.53 -39.55 2.62
CA LEU A 698 19.68 -38.19 2.14
C LEU A 698 18.94 -37.29 3.10
N SER A 699 19.67 -36.35 3.70
CA SER A 699 19.13 -35.45 4.72
C SER A 699 19.80 -34.09 4.61
N ASN A 700 19.08 -33.04 5.02
CA ASN A 700 19.69 -31.77 5.41
C ASN A 700 19.09 -31.29 6.73
N SER A 701 19.70 -30.27 7.33
CA SER A 701 19.21 -29.68 8.57
C SER A 701 19.32 -28.16 8.55
N ILE A 702 18.52 -27.53 9.41
CA ILE A 702 18.52 -26.09 9.60
C ILE A 702 18.32 -25.75 11.08
N ASP A 703 19.08 -24.77 11.54
CA ASP A 703 19.12 -24.36 12.94
C ASP A 703 18.25 -23.12 13.17
N LYS A 704 17.33 -23.19 14.14
CA LYS A 704 16.61 -22.03 14.69
C LYS A 704 16.42 -22.20 16.20
N SER A 705 16.63 -21.14 16.97
CA SER A 705 16.49 -21.16 18.43
C SER A 705 15.03 -21.12 18.92
N THR A 706 14.07 -20.90 18.02
CA THR A 706 12.67 -20.60 18.34
C THR A 706 11.76 -21.83 18.26
N TYR A 707 12.25 -22.99 17.82
CA TYR A 707 11.41 -24.19 17.62
C TYR A 707 10.64 -24.65 18.87
N GLN A 708 11.10 -24.30 20.08
CA GLN A 708 10.41 -24.64 21.34
C GLN A 708 9.49 -23.54 21.85
N SER A 709 9.65 -22.30 21.40
CA SER A 709 8.89 -21.14 21.88
C SER A 709 7.80 -20.70 20.91
N GLU A 710 7.98 -20.95 19.61
CA GLU A 710 7.12 -20.45 18.53
C GLU A 710 6.60 -21.60 17.66
N PHE A 711 5.49 -21.34 16.96
CA PHE A 711 5.00 -22.22 15.91
C PHE A 711 5.76 -21.95 14.62
N HIS A 712 6.19 -23.03 13.96
CA HIS A 712 6.86 -22.97 12.66
C HIS A 712 6.10 -23.83 11.64
N SER A 713 6.08 -23.40 10.39
CA SER A 713 5.48 -24.17 9.30
C SER A 713 6.51 -25.12 8.69
N TYR A 714 6.33 -26.41 8.89
CA TYR A 714 7.14 -27.47 8.29
C TYR A 714 6.44 -28.01 7.05
N SER A 715 7.11 -27.88 5.90
CA SER A 715 6.48 -28.16 4.61
C SER A 715 7.29 -29.08 3.73
N VAL A 716 6.61 -29.92 2.95
CA VAL A 716 7.20 -30.63 1.81
C VAL A 716 6.35 -30.43 0.56
N GLU A 717 7.00 -30.06 -0.55
CA GLU A 717 6.43 -30.07 -1.90
C GLU A 717 6.96 -31.30 -2.63
N TRP A 718 6.07 -32.22 -2.96
CA TRP A 718 6.42 -33.51 -3.53
C TRP A 718 5.76 -33.68 -4.89
N THR A 719 6.59 -33.86 -5.92
CA THR A 719 6.16 -34.04 -7.31
C THR A 719 6.71 -35.37 -7.88
N GLU A 720 6.44 -35.61 -9.16
CA GLU A 720 6.91 -36.79 -9.90
C GLU A 720 8.44 -36.87 -10.03
N ASP A 721 9.11 -35.71 -9.95
CA ASP A 721 10.52 -35.54 -10.31
C ASP A 721 11.38 -34.99 -9.18
N LYS A 722 10.79 -34.38 -8.15
CA LYS A 722 11.52 -33.82 -7.02
C LYS A 722 10.68 -33.72 -5.75
N MET A 723 11.38 -33.52 -4.64
CA MET A 723 10.83 -33.25 -3.33
C MET A 723 11.61 -32.09 -2.68
N ASP A 724 10.93 -31.00 -2.40
CA ASP A 724 11.50 -29.79 -1.80
C ASP A 724 10.95 -29.65 -0.35
N PHE A 725 11.82 -29.42 0.63
CA PHE A 725 11.47 -29.27 2.05
C PHE A 725 11.72 -27.84 2.52
N PHE A 726 10.80 -27.32 3.31
CA PHE A 726 10.80 -25.94 3.76
C PHE A 726 10.51 -25.83 5.25
N ILE A 727 11.04 -24.77 5.86
CA ILE A 727 10.63 -24.29 7.19
C ILE A 727 10.31 -22.81 7.08
N ASP A 728 9.09 -22.42 7.44
CA ASP A 728 8.57 -21.05 7.33
C ASP A 728 8.71 -20.47 5.91
N GLY A 729 8.51 -21.32 4.90
CA GLY A 729 8.68 -20.97 3.48
C GLY A 729 10.14 -20.95 2.99
N GLU A 730 11.13 -21.09 3.87
CA GLU A 730 12.54 -21.19 3.48
C GLU A 730 12.88 -22.62 3.05
N LYS A 731 13.21 -22.82 1.77
CA LYS A 731 13.68 -24.12 1.28
C LYS A 731 15.08 -24.42 1.76
N TYR A 732 15.27 -25.57 2.41
CA TYR A 732 16.59 -25.99 2.92
C TYR A 732 17.05 -27.36 2.38
N PHE A 733 16.15 -28.18 1.83
CA PHE A 733 16.51 -29.50 1.29
C PHE A 733 15.74 -29.81 0.01
N THR A 734 16.43 -30.37 -0.98
CA THR A 734 15.84 -30.85 -2.24
C THR A 734 16.34 -32.27 -2.50
N HIS A 735 15.42 -33.21 -2.71
CA HIS A 735 15.72 -34.53 -3.26
C HIS A 735 15.19 -34.62 -4.69
N LEU A 736 16.09 -34.76 -5.66
CA LEU A 736 15.74 -34.95 -7.06
C LEU A 736 15.62 -36.44 -7.38
N LYS A 737 14.69 -36.78 -8.27
CA LYS A 737 14.54 -38.13 -8.80
C LYS A 737 15.76 -38.53 -9.63
N HIS A 738 16.45 -39.54 -9.14
CA HIS A 738 17.50 -40.23 -9.85
C HIS A 738 17.15 -41.72 -9.85
N GLY A 739 17.20 -42.37 -11.01
CA GLY A 739 16.94 -43.81 -11.11
C GLY A 739 15.48 -44.26 -10.93
N GLY A 740 15.32 -45.52 -10.51
CA GLY A 740 14.02 -46.19 -10.30
C GLY A 740 13.69 -46.37 -8.82
N SER A 741 12.79 -47.30 -8.49
CA SER A 741 12.27 -47.48 -7.13
C SER A 741 13.29 -47.62 -5.99
N PRO A 742 14.51 -48.18 -6.15
CA PRO A 742 15.48 -48.22 -5.06
C PRO A 742 15.96 -46.83 -4.61
N GLU A 743 15.97 -45.86 -5.52
CA GLU A 743 16.37 -44.47 -5.27
C GLU A 743 15.16 -43.53 -5.17
N TRP A 744 14.05 -43.84 -5.84
CA TRP A 744 12.82 -43.05 -5.87
C TRP A 744 11.55 -43.92 -5.76
N PRO A 745 11.16 -44.37 -4.55
CA PRO A 745 9.89 -45.07 -4.31
C PRO A 745 8.70 -44.11 -4.12
N PHE A 746 8.92 -42.79 -4.21
CA PHE A 746 7.95 -41.72 -3.93
C PHE A 746 6.98 -41.48 -5.11
N ASP A 747 6.42 -42.54 -5.67
CA ASP A 747 5.46 -42.52 -6.79
C ASP A 747 4.19 -43.34 -6.49
N LYS A 748 3.94 -43.61 -5.19
CA LYS A 748 2.77 -44.28 -4.62
C LYS A 748 2.15 -43.43 -3.52
N ARG A 749 1.00 -43.82 -2.96
CA ARG A 749 0.34 -43.00 -1.93
C ARG A 749 1.06 -43.11 -0.58
N PHE A 750 1.22 -41.97 0.09
CA PHE A 750 1.78 -41.85 1.43
C PHE A 750 0.75 -41.25 2.40
N HIS A 751 0.81 -41.65 3.66
CA HIS A 751 0.00 -41.08 4.76
C HIS A 751 0.90 -40.38 5.77
N LEU A 752 0.37 -39.31 6.37
CA LEU A 752 1.05 -38.49 7.37
C LEU A 752 1.02 -39.16 8.74
N ILE A 753 2.10 -38.94 9.49
CA ILE A 753 2.33 -39.40 10.85
C ILE A 753 2.82 -38.22 11.69
N LEU A 754 2.20 -38.02 12.85
CA LEU A 754 2.61 -37.06 13.86
C LEU A 754 2.88 -37.81 15.16
N ASN A 755 4.09 -37.70 15.73
CA ASN A 755 4.38 -38.31 17.02
C ASN A 755 5.42 -37.59 17.84
N LEU A 756 5.40 -37.91 19.14
CA LEU A 756 6.44 -37.57 20.10
C LEU A 756 6.99 -38.84 20.74
N ALA A 757 8.13 -39.34 20.26
CA ALA A 757 8.84 -40.47 20.83
C ALA A 757 9.64 -40.06 22.09
N VAL A 758 9.97 -41.06 22.92
CA VAL A 758 10.79 -40.91 24.12
C VAL A 758 11.94 -41.90 24.06
N GLY A 759 13.18 -41.39 24.08
CA GLY A 759 14.39 -42.18 24.02
C GLY A 759 14.66 -42.70 22.60
N GLY A 760 14.89 -44.00 22.49
CA GLY A 760 15.33 -44.62 21.24
C GLY A 760 16.82 -44.44 20.93
N ASP A 761 17.26 -45.06 19.84
CA ASP A 761 18.65 -45.07 19.40
C ASP A 761 19.17 -43.65 19.09
N TRP A 762 18.28 -42.76 18.65
CA TRP A 762 18.62 -41.36 18.35
C TRP A 762 18.15 -40.39 19.44
N GLY A 763 16.85 -40.24 19.69
CA GLY A 763 16.34 -39.31 20.72
C GLY A 763 16.92 -39.54 22.12
N GLY A 764 17.30 -40.79 22.43
CA GLY A 764 17.93 -41.21 23.68
C GLY A 764 19.46 -41.36 23.61
N ALA A 765 20.13 -40.93 22.54
CA ALA A 765 21.57 -41.10 22.35
C ALA A 765 22.40 -40.47 23.49
N LEU A 766 21.90 -39.37 24.09
CA LEU A 766 22.49 -38.72 25.28
C LEU A 766 21.77 -39.05 26.60
N GLY A 767 20.95 -40.11 26.59
CA GLY A 767 20.08 -40.54 27.68
C GLY A 767 18.74 -39.80 27.71
N VAL A 768 17.89 -40.15 28.68
CA VAL A 768 16.57 -39.53 28.88
C VAL A 768 16.55 -38.80 30.22
N ASP A 769 16.22 -37.51 30.24
CA ASP A 769 16.03 -36.78 31.49
C ASP A 769 14.70 -37.18 32.11
N SER A 770 14.74 -37.66 33.35
CA SER A 770 13.56 -38.20 34.03
C SER A 770 12.67 -37.14 34.69
N ASN A 771 13.10 -35.86 34.70
CA ASN A 771 12.45 -34.76 35.43
C ASN A 771 11.69 -33.76 34.55
N ILE A 772 11.76 -33.88 33.22
CA ILE A 772 11.21 -32.89 32.28
C ILE A 772 9.76 -33.17 31.84
N TRP A 773 9.13 -34.24 32.33
CA TRP A 773 7.82 -34.69 31.85
C TRP A 773 6.67 -34.01 32.59
N PRO A 774 5.56 -33.64 31.92
CA PRO A 774 5.23 -33.93 30.52
C PRO A 774 5.92 -33.02 29.50
N GLN A 775 6.05 -33.50 28.26
CA GLN A 775 6.54 -32.74 27.10
C GLN A 775 5.50 -32.77 25.97
N ARG A 776 5.39 -31.68 25.22
CA ARG A 776 4.31 -31.47 24.24
C ARG A 776 4.87 -31.08 22.88
N MET A 777 4.34 -31.72 21.85
CA MET A 777 4.31 -31.17 20.50
C MET A 777 2.92 -30.57 20.29
N GLU A 778 2.86 -29.28 20.01
CA GLU A 778 1.63 -28.53 19.79
C GLU A 778 1.51 -28.26 18.30
N VAL A 779 0.39 -28.61 17.68
CA VAL A 779 0.17 -28.49 16.23
C VAL A 779 -1.02 -27.57 16.01
N ASP A 780 -0.79 -26.46 15.32
CA ASP A 780 -1.78 -25.44 15.01
C ASP A 780 -2.69 -25.87 13.85
N TYR A 781 -2.09 -26.35 12.76
CA TYR A 781 -2.84 -26.93 11.65
C TYR A 781 -2.03 -27.98 10.88
N VAL A 782 -2.77 -28.80 10.13
CA VAL A 782 -2.24 -29.62 9.03
C VAL A 782 -3.03 -29.28 7.77
N ARG A 783 -2.35 -28.92 6.69
CA ARG A 783 -2.95 -28.60 5.39
C ARG A 783 -2.24 -29.38 4.29
N VAL A 784 -3.01 -29.97 3.39
CA VAL A 784 -2.50 -30.68 2.22
C VAL A 784 -3.14 -30.11 0.98
N TYR A 785 -2.29 -29.72 0.03
CA TYR A 785 -2.65 -29.19 -1.25
C TYR A 785 -2.37 -30.24 -2.33
N ASP A 786 -3.14 -30.22 -3.42
CA ASP A 786 -2.80 -31.01 -4.59
C ASP A 786 -1.48 -30.52 -5.21
N LYS A 787 -0.97 -31.26 -6.20
CA LYS A 787 0.32 -30.95 -6.82
C LYS A 787 0.32 -29.71 -7.74
N GLY A 788 -0.83 -29.05 -7.94
CA GLY A 788 -1.04 -28.15 -9.08
C GLY A 788 -0.80 -28.86 -10.43
N SER A 789 -1.11 -28.22 -11.56
CA SER A 789 -0.71 -28.76 -12.88
C SER A 789 0.76 -28.48 -13.15
N SER A 790 1.65 -29.22 -12.49
CA SER A 790 3.09 -29.16 -12.72
C SER A 790 3.49 -29.80 -14.07
N GLN A 791 3.37 -29.07 -15.18
CA GLN A 791 4.48 -29.08 -16.12
C GLN A 791 5.46 -28.00 -15.66
N GLU A 792 6.77 -28.23 -15.80
CA GLU A 792 7.76 -27.16 -15.70
C GLU A 792 7.40 -26.11 -16.77
N VAL A 793 6.62 -25.12 -16.35
CA VAL A 793 6.31 -23.97 -17.17
C VAL A 793 7.56 -23.11 -17.14
N VAL A 794 8.27 -23.05 -18.26
CA VAL A 794 9.27 -22.00 -18.48
C VAL A 794 8.50 -20.68 -18.61
N THR A 795 8.18 -20.04 -17.48
CA THR A 795 7.63 -18.69 -17.48
C THR A 795 8.75 -17.78 -17.95
N THR A 796 8.66 -17.32 -19.19
CA THR A 796 9.66 -16.40 -19.74
C THR A 796 9.24 -14.98 -19.45
N THR A 797 10.08 -14.25 -18.72
CA THR A 797 9.88 -12.84 -18.43
C THR A 797 9.94 -12.01 -19.73
N LEU A 798 8.94 -11.15 -19.95
CA LEU A 798 8.88 -10.21 -21.06
C LEU A 798 9.12 -8.78 -20.54
N PRO A 799 9.94 -7.94 -21.22
CA PRO A 799 10.55 -8.14 -22.54
C PRO A 799 11.57 -9.29 -22.59
N GLY A 800 11.49 -10.11 -23.64
CA GLY A 800 12.26 -11.35 -23.71
C GLY A 800 12.00 -12.14 -24.99
N ARG A 801 12.84 -13.15 -25.22
CA ARG A 801 12.74 -14.04 -26.39
C ARG A 801 12.18 -15.39 -26.00
N LEU A 802 11.21 -15.87 -26.76
CA LEU A 802 10.70 -17.23 -26.72
C LEU A 802 11.29 -18.01 -27.88
N GLU A 803 11.95 -19.12 -27.59
CA GLU A 803 12.25 -20.11 -28.63
C GLU A 803 10.95 -20.84 -28.99
N ALA A 804 10.67 -21.01 -30.28
CA ALA A 804 9.37 -21.55 -30.71
C ALA A 804 9.16 -22.99 -30.24
N GLU A 805 10.23 -23.75 -30.04
CA GLU A 805 10.19 -25.09 -29.48
C GLU A 805 9.93 -25.15 -27.97
N ASN A 806 9.95 -24.03 -27.26
CA ASN A 806 9.75 -23.95 -25.80
C ASN A 806 8.30 -23.58 -25.43
N TYR A 807 7.33 -24.11 -26.17
CA TYR A 807 5.91 -23.95 -25.86
C TYR A 807 5.53 -24.77 -24.60
N SER A 808 4.59 -24.24 -23.81
CA SER A 808 3.98 -24.92 -22.65
C SER A 808 2.90 -25.91 -23.06
N ASP A 809 2.22 -25.67 -24.18
CA ASP A 809 1.27 -26.59 -24.80
C ASP A 809 1.17 -26.31 -26.31
N ALA A 810 0.80 -27.29 -27.13
CA ALA A 810 0.63 -27.09 -28.57
C ALA A 810 -0.21 -28.20 -29.22
N GLU A 811 -0.81 -27.89 -30.37
CA GLU A 811 -1.55 -28.85 -31.19
C GLU A 811 -1.11 -28.80 -32.66
N GLY A 812 -0.95 -29.98 -33.27
CA GLY A 812 -0.73 -30.14 -34.71
C GLY A 812 0.70 -29.92 -35.22
N ILE A 813 1.59 -29.41 -34.38
CA ILE A 813 2.96 -29.02 -34.76
C ILE A 813 4.02 -30.11 -34.51
N GLN A 814 5.20 -29.95 -35.11
CA GLN A 814 6.37 -30.81 -34.85
C GLN A 814 7.67 -30.00 -34.73
N LYS A 815 8.58 -30.45 -33.85
CA LYS A 815 9.94 -29.89 -33.73
C LYS A 815 10.88 -30.51 -34.76
N GLU A 816 11.75 -29.71 -35.36
CA GLU A 816 12.81 -30.16 -36.25
C GLU A 816 14.13 -29.40 -36.02
N THR A 817 15.22 -29.82 -36.66
CA THR A 817 16.52 -29.15 -36.54
C THR A 817 16.53 -27.83 -37.32
N CYS A 818 16.91 -26.75 -36.65
CA CYS A 818 16.98 -25.42 -37.25
C CYS A 818 18.33 -25.15 -37.92
N SER A 819 18.31 -24.58 -39.13
CA SER A 819 19.52 -24.16 -39.86
C SER A 819 20.28 -23.00 -39.19
N GLU A 820 19.64 -22.24 -38.30
CA GLU A 820 20.25 -21.19 -37.48
C GLU A 820 20.79 -21.72 -36.13
N GLY A 821 20.71 -23.04 -35.90
CA GLY A 821 21.08 -23.71 -34.65
C GLY A 821 19.88 -23.95 -33.73
N GLY A 822 19.95 -24.99 -32.88
CA GLY A 822 18.83 -25.37 -32.01
C GLY A 822 17.74 -26.18 -32.73
N GLN A 823 16.50 -26.09 -32.25
CA GLN A 823 15.32 -26.63 -32.91
C GLN A 823 14.46 -25.49 -33.47
N ASN A 824 13.46 -25.82 -34.29
CA ASN A 824 12.40 -24.91 -34.67
C ASN A 824 11.08 -25.70 -34.72
N VAL A 825 9.97 -24.99 -34.85
CA VAL A 825 8.65 -25.61 -35.07
C VAL A 825 8.30 -25.59 -36.56
N GLY A 826 7.80 -26.72 -37.06
CA GLY A 826 7.34 -26.88 -38.44
C GLY A 826 6.14 -27.83 -38.56
N TYR A 827 5.81 -28.21 -39.80
CA TYR A 827 4.60 -28.97 -40.18
C TYR A 827 3.28 -28.24 -39.89
N ILE A 828 3.36 -26.92 -39.74
CA ILE A 828 2.27 -26.03 -39.35
C ILE A 828 1.17 -25.97 -40.43
N SER A 829 -0.05 -26.30 -40.02
CA SER A 829 -1.29 -26.32 -40.80
C SER A 829 -2.32 -25.33 -40.24
N SER A 830 -3.37 -25.06 -41.02
CA SER A 830 -4.48 -24.21 -40.56
C SER A 830 -5.22 -24.90 -39.40
N GLY A 831 -5.41 -24.19 -38.29
CA GLY A 831 -6.01 -24.69 -37.05
C GLY A 831 -5.02 -25.15 -36.00
N ASP A 832 -3.72 -25.23 -36.32
CA ASP A 832 -2.68 -25.54 -35.34
C ASP A 832 -2.44 -24.34 -34.42
N TRP A 833 -1.84 -24.57 -33.25
CA TRP A 833 -1.50 -23.53 -32.29
C TRP A 833 -0.34 -23.90 -31.38
N LEU A 834 0.31 -22.87 -30.82
CA LEU A 834 1.35 -22.98 -29.78
C LEU A 834 0.99 -22.07 -28.60
N LYS A 835 1.21 -22.51 -27.36
CA LYS A 835 0.96 -21.73 -26.14
C LYS A 835 2.26 -21.52 -25.35
N TYR A 836 2.40 -20.36 -24.74
CA TYR A 836 3.50 -19.99 -23.86
C TYR A 836 2.94 -19.30 -22.63
N ASN A 837 3.58 -19.52 -21.49
CA ASN A 837 3.28 -18.79 -20.26
C ASN A 837 4.39 -17.75 -20.08
N VAL A 838 4.01 -16.51 -19.81
CA VAL A 838 4.92 -15.37 -19.79
C VAL A 838 4.63 -14.49 -18.60
N ASP A 839 5.66 -13.89 -18.01
CA ASP A 839 5.52 -12.84 -17.00
C ASP A 839 5.85 -11.50 -17.64
N VAL A 840 4.83 -10.66 -17.88
CA VAL A 840 5.03 -9.34 -18.48
C VAL A 840 5.36 -8.35 -17.37
N THR A 841 6.62 -7.94 -17.26
CA THR A 841 7.09 -7.12 -16.12
C THR A 841 6.46 -5.75 -16.06
N THR A 842 5.92 -5.24 -17.18
CA THR A 842 5.30 -3.93 -17.26
C THR A 842 4.23 -3.92 -18.35
N ALA A 843 3.02 -3.45 -18.01
CA ALA A 843 1.95 -3.27 -18.98
C ALA A 843 2.35 -2.23 -20.02
N GLY A 844 2.01 -2.45 -21.29
CA GLY A 844 2.28 -1.47 -22.33
C GLY A 844 2.33 -2.06 -23.74
N SER A 845 2.84 -1.24 -24.66
CA SER A 845 3.02 -1.64 -26.06
C SER A 845 4.28 -2.50 -26.20
N TYR A 846 4.20 -3.58 -26.96
CA TYR A 846 5.34 -4.45 -27.27
C TYR A 846 5.47 -4.61 -28.79
N LEU A 847 6.70 -4.47 -29.29
CA LEU A 847 7.04 -4.94 -30.63
C LEU A 847 7.25 -6.46 -30.53
N VAL A 848 6.50 -7.20 -31.32
CA VAL A 848 6.59 -8.66 -31.38
C VAL A 848 7.14 -9.07 -32.73
N GLU A 849 8.29 -9.72 -32.73
CA GLU A 849 8.98 -10.16 -33.93
C GLU A 849 8.96 -11.69 -34.01
N TYR A 850 8.62 -12.23 -35.17
CA TYR A 850 8.56 -13.66 -35.46
C TYR A 850 9.62 -14.03 -36.50
N ARG A 851 10.49 -14.97 -36.16
CA ARG A 851 11.47 -15.54 -37.10
C ARG A 851 10.84 -16.72 -37.83
N VAL A 852 10.55 -16.53 -39.12
CA VAL A 852 9.71 -17.45 -39.90
C VAL A 852 10.35 -17.86 -41.23
N ALA A 853 9.99 -19.03 -41.74
CA ALA A 853 10.43 -19.53 -43.04
C ALA A 853 9.25 -20.16 -43.82
N SER A 854 9.13 -19.90 -45.11
CA SER A 854 8.08 -20.49 -45.96
C SER A 854 8.56 -20.67 -47.40
N ASN A 855 8.30 -21.84 -47.99
CA ASN A 855 8.67 -22.09 -49.39
C ASN A 855 7.75 -21.38 -50.40
N ASN A 856 6.48 -21.19 -50.05
CA ASN A 856 5.44 -20.71 -50.98
C ASN A 856 4.80 -19.38 -50.55
N GLY A 857 5.00 -18.93 -49.29
CA GLY A 857 4.33 -17.78 -48.71
C GLY A 857 2.82 -17.99 -48.50
N GLY A 858 2.13 -16.96 -48.01
CA GLY A 858 0.67 -16.96 -47.87
C GLY A 858 0.14 -17.61 -46.59
N GLY A 859 1.02 -17.99 -45.67
CA GLY A 859 0.65 -18.35 -44.31
C GLY A 859 0.25 -17.12 -43.49
N GLN A 860 -0.44 -17.33 -42.38
CA GLN A 860 -0.83 -16.29 -41.43
C GLN A 860 -0.77 -16.86 -40.01
N LEU A 861 -0.27 -16.06 -39.08
CA LEU A 861 -0.33 -16.33 -37.64
C LEU A 861 -0.99 -15.18 -36.90
N ASN A 862 -1.59 -15.50 -35.77
CA ASN A 862 -2.12 -14.54 -34.81
C ASN A 862 -1.36 -14.68 -33.49
N LEU A 863 -1.05 -13.56 -32.84
CA LEU A 863 -0.76 -13.58 -31.41
C LEU A 863 -2.08 -13.45 -30.66
N GLU A 864 -2.31 -14.34 -29.72
CA GLU A 864 -3.56 -14.49 -29.02
C GLU A 864 -3.33 -14.46 -27.51
N GLN A 865 -4.23 -13.82 -26.76
CA GLN A 865 -4.23 -13.84 -25.30
C GLN A 865 -5.14 -14.96 -24.80
N ASN A 866 -4.79 -15.54 -23.64
CA ASN A 866 -5.59 -16.54 -22.94
C ASN A 866 -5.94 -17.77 -23.80
N SER A 867 -4.95 -18.27 -24.55
CA SER A 867 -5.06 -19.50 -25.35
C SER A 867 -6.12 -19.46 -26.46
N GLY A 868 -6.31 -18.30 -27.10
CA GLY A 868 -7.12 -18.17 -28.33
C GLY A 868 -8.43 -17.40 -28.21
N ASN A 869 -8.71 -16.79 -27.05
CA ASN A 869 -9.96 -16.04 -26.82
C ASN A 869 -9.92 -14.62 -27.40
N THR A 870 -8.74 -14.00 -27.47
CA THR A 870 -8.55 -12.63 -27.98
C THR A 870 -7.36 -12.56 -28.91
N ILE A 871 -7.53 -12.07 -30.14
CA ILE A 871 -6.43 -11.82 -31.07
C ILE A 871 -5.82 -10.45 -30.74
N LEU A 872 -4.55 -10.44 -30.35
CA LEU A 872 -3.76 -9.26 -30.02
C LEU A 872 -3.06 -8.66 -31.24
N GLY A 873 -2.67 -9.50 -32.20
CA GLY A 873 -1.96 -9.11 -33.41
C GLY A 873 -2.04 -10.19 -34.49
N SER A 874 -1.84 -9.84 -35.75
CA SER A 874 -1.91 -10.78 -36.88
C SER A 874 -0.92 -10.45 -37.98
N VAL A 875 -0.13 -11.44 -38.39
CA VAL A 875 0.95 -11.26 -39.36
C VAL A 875 0.83 -12.25 -40.51
N THR A 876 1.00 -11.76 -41.74
CA THR A 876 1.09 -12.59 -42.95
C THR A 876 2.53 -13.01 -43.20
N ILE A 877 2.73 -14.29 -43.53
CA ILE A 877 4.05 -14.88 -43.73
C ILE A 877 4.45 -14.81 -45.22
N PRO A 878 5.55 -14.12 -45.56
CA PRO A 878 6.03 -13.99 -46.93
C PRO A 878 6.70 -15.27 -47.42
N THR A 879 6.90 -15.39 -48.74
CA THR A 879 7.73 -16.46 -49.29
C THR A 879 9.21 -16.16 -49.00
N THR A 880 9.92 -17.12 -48.42
CA THR A 880 11.35 -17.01 -48.11
C THR A 880 12.22 -17.87 -49.02
N GLY A 881 11.61 -18.70 -49.87
CA GLY A 881 12.30 -19.53 -50.85
C GLY A 881 12.85 -20.86 -50.30
N GLY A 882 12.47 -21.23 -49.07
CA GLY A 882 12.77 -22.54 -48.50
C GLY A 882 12.31 -22.69 -47.05
N TRP A 883 12.09 -23.93 -46.58
CA TRP A 883 11.58 -24.24 -45.23
C TRP A 883 12.55 -23.92 -44.08
N GLN A 884 13.81 -23.66 -44.42
CA GLN A 884 14.88 -23.33 -43.47
C GLN A 884 15.63 -22.06 -43.93
N THR A 885 14.98 -21.25 -44.77
CA THR A 885 15.44 -19.92 -45.19
C THR A 885 14.62 -18.89 -44.44
N TRP A 886 15.24 -18.19 -43.49
CA TRP A 886 14.51 -17.45 -42.46
C TRP A 886 14.44 -15.94 -42.76
N THR A 887 13.28 -15.35 -42.51
CA THR A 887 13.06 -13.89 -42.46
C THR A 887 12.37 -13.51 -41.15
N THR A 888 12.36 -12.24 -40.80
CA THR A 888 11.68 -11.74 -39.60
C THR A 888 10.50 -10.86 -40.01
N VAL A 889 9.34 -11.13 -39.43
CA VAL A 889 8.12 -10.34 -39.59
C VAL A 889 7.69 -9.85 -38.22
N SER A 890 6.95 -8.75 -38.13
CA SER A 890 6.61 -8.16 -36.83
C SER A 890 5.21 -7.56 -36.79
N ASP A 891 4.72 -7.37 -35.57
CA ASP A 891 3.51 -6.63 -35.23
C ASP A 891 3.71 -5.87 -33.91
N THR A 892 2.85 -4.90 -33.63
CA THR A 892 2.83 -4.21 -32.34
C THR A 892 1.56 -4.58 -31.58
N VAL A 893 1.71 -5.05 -30.35
CA VAL A 893 0.58 -5.51 -29.52
C VAL A 893 0.58 -4.82 -28.16
N GLN A 894 -0.56 -4.78 -27.49
CA GLN A 894 -0.68 -4.33 -26.11
C GLN A 894 -0.68 -5.54 -25.18
N LEU A 895 0.16 -5.52 -24.15
CA LEU A 895 0.19 -6.55 -23.10
C LEU A 895 -0.08 -5.90 -21.74
N THR A 896 -0.88 -6.56 -20.91
CA THR A 896 -1.06 -6.21 -19.49
C THR A 896 0.14 -6.69 -18.68
N ALA A 897 0.40 -6.10 -17.51
CA ALA A 897 1.45 -6.57 -16.61
C ALA A 897 1.03 -7.87 -15.91
N GLY A 898 2.01 -8.64 -15.46
CA GLY A 898 1.85 -9.86 -14.69
C GLY A 898 1.88 -11.14 -15.53
N GLU A 899 1.81 -12.26 -14.82
CA GLU A 899 1.79 -13.59 -15.40
C GLU A 899 0.53 -13.79 -16.26
N GLN A 900 0.72 -14.25 -17.49
CA GLN A 900 -0.37 -14.51 -18.42
C GLN A 900 0.01 -15.56 -19.47
N ASN A 901 -1.02 -16.10 -20.12
CA ASN A 901 -0.86 -17.03 -21.23
C ASN A 901 -0.97 -16.31 -22.57
N ILE A 902 0.04 -16.49 -23.43
CA ILE A 902 -0.01 -16.07 -24.83
C ILE A 902 0.02 -17.29 -25.75
N ALA A 903 -0.66 -17.20 -26.88
CA ALA A 903 -0.71 -18.26 -27.89
C ALA A 903 -0.42 -17.73 -29.28
N ILE A 904 0.10 -18.60 -30.14
CA ILE A 904 0.24 -18.39 -31.58
C ILE A 904 -0.81 -19.26 -32.26
N GLY A 905 -1.92 -18.64 -32.67
CA GLY A 905 -2.94 -19.30 -33.48
C GLY A 905 -2.54 -19.27 -34.95
N ILE A 906 -2.81 -20.36 -35.69
CA ILE A 906 -2.50 -20.44 -37.13
C ILE A 906 -3.79 -20.49 -37.97
N PRO A 907 -4.30 -19.32 -38.41
CA PRO A 907 -5.41 -19.27 -39.38
C PRO A 907 -5.06 -19.91 -40.73
N SER A 908 -3.81 -19.80 -41.19
CA SER A 908 -3.35 -20.35 -42.47
C SER A 908 -1.91 -20.86 -42.34
N GLY A 909 -1.68 -22.16 -42.46
CA GLY A 909 -0.37 -22.79 -42.29
C GLY A 909 0.59 -22.62 -43.48
N GLY A 910 1.60 -23.50 -43.55
CA GLY A 910 2.58 -23.51 -44.66
C GLY A 910 3.86 -22.71 -44.41
N PHE A 911 4.29 -22.62 -43.15
CA PHE A 911 5.54 -21.98 -42.73
C PHE A 911 6.13 -22.70 -41.50
N ASN A 912 7.36 -22.35 -41.14
CA ASN A 912 8.05 -22.75 -39.93
C ASN A 912 8.32 -21.50 -39.06
N ILE A 913 8.42 -21.67 -37.73
CA ILE A 913 8.76 -20.61 -36.77
C ILE A 913 9.97 -21.05 -35.95
N ASN A 914 10.97 -20.18 -35.81
CA ASN A 914 12.17 -20.40 -35.02
C ASN A 914 12.04 -19.77 -33.61
N TRP A 915 11.65 -18.50 -33.54
CA TRP A 915 11.51 -17.80 -32.27
C TRP A 915 10.54 -16.61 -32.37
N ILE A 916 10.15 -16.10 -31.19
CA ILE A 916 9.30 -14.93 -30.99
C ILE A 916 10.02 -13.98 -30.03
N GLN A 917 10.24 -12.73 -30.42
CA GLN A 917 10.91 -11.72 -29.58
C GLN A 917 9.91 -10.64 -29.18
N PHE A 918 9.80 -10.39 -27.88
CA PHE A 918 9.05 -9.27 -27.32
C PHE A 918 10.03 -8.19 -26.88
N THR A 919 9.81 -6.98 -27.37
CA THR A 919 10.56 -5.80 -26.95
C THR A 919 9.55 -4.79 -26.41
N ALA A 920 9.62 -4.45 -25.12
CA ALA A 920 8.78 -3.36 -24.59
C ALA A 920 9.09 -2.09 -25.37
N ILE A 921 8.04 -1.50 -25.89
CA ILE A 921 8.05 -0.14 -26.40
C ILE A 921 7.81 0.71 -25.16
N THR A 922 8.88 0.99 -24.42
CA THR A 922 8.82 1.76 -23.18
C THR A 922 8.19 3.12 -23.45
N ASP A 923 7.04 3.38 -22.83
CA ASP A 923 6.45 4.71 -22.82
C ASP A 923 7.44 5.69 -22.21
N ILE A 924 7.61 6.79 -22.92
CA ILE A 924 8.35 7.95 -22.48
C ILE A 924 7.60 8.61 -21.34
N PRO A 925 8.29 9.17 -20.33
CA PRO A 925 7.67 9.72 -19.14
C PRO A 925 6.49 10.64 -19.46
N ASN A 926 5.44 10.53 -18.65
CA ASN A 926 4.23 11.37 -18.59
C ASN A 926 4.54 12.86 -18.33
N ASN A 927 5.22 13.52 -19.26
CA ASN A 927 5.40 14.96 -19.33
C ASN A 927 5.53 15.37 -20.79
N VAL A 928 4.41 15.48 -21.48
CA VAL A 928 4.46 15.69 -22.92
C VAL A 928 4.50 17.18 -23.24
N THR A 929 5.71 17.69 -23.45
CA THR A 929 5.92 18.98 -24.12
C THR A 929 5.76 18.77 -25.64
N PRO A 930 4.91 19.53 -26.35
CA PRO A 930 4.85 19.50 -27.81
C PRO A 930 6.24 19.68 -28.44
N ILE A 931 6.56 18.86 -29.45
CA ILE A 931 7.80 19.01 -30.20
C ILE A 931 7.56 20.07 -31.27
N ARG A 932 7.91 21.31 -30.96
CA ARG A 932 7.79 22.43 -31.89
C ARG A 932 9.12 22.73 -32.59
N ILE A 933 9.05 22.81 -33.91
CA ILE A 933 10.15 23.03 -34.84
C ILE A 933 9.85 24.33 -35.58
N GLU A 934 10.64 25.36 -35.36
CA GLU A 934 10.54 26.60 -36.16
C GLU A 934 10.97 26.29 -37.59
N ALA A 935 10.21 26.75 -38.58
CA ALA A 935 10.40 26.33 -39.97
C ALA A 935 11.80 26.73 -40.48
N GLU A 936 12.33 27.87 -40.05
CA GLU A 936 13.65 28.37 -40.41
C GLU A 936 14.82 27.61 -39.76
N ALA A 937 14.55 26.69 -38.83
CA ALA A 937 15.56 25.95 -38.06
C ALA A 937 16.04 24.65 -38.75
N TYR A 938 16.07 24.63 -40.08
CA TYR A 938 16.54 23.49 -40.86
C TYR A 938 18.06 23.30 -40.74
N SER A 939 18.52 22.04 -40.73
CA SER A 939 19.94 21.69 -40.79
C SER A 939 20.50 21.74 -42.21
N ILE A 940 19.67 21.43 -43.21
CA ILE A 940 19.98 21.59 -44.64
C ILE A 940 18.69 21.77 -45.44
N MET A 941 18.74 22.61 -46.48
CA MET A 941 17.59 22.87 -47.36
C MET A 941 18.02 23.11 -48.81
N ASP A 942 17.05 23.08 -49.71
CA ASP A 942 17.18 23.52 -51.09
C ASP A 942 15.92 24.31 -51.51
N GLY A 943 16.12 25.43 -52.22
CA GLY A 943 15.06 26.27 -52.80
C GLY A 943 14.37 27.27 -51.86
N LEU A 944 14.39 27.05 -50.54
CA LEU A 944 13.68 27.85 -49.55
C LEU A 944 14.38 29.18 -49.20
N GLN A 945 13.61 30.22 -48.86
CA GLN A 945 14.15 31.51 -48.39
C GLN A 945 13.57 31.89 -47.03
N LYS A 946 14.39 32.51 -46.18
CA LYS A 946 13.95 33.08 -44.91
C LYS A 946 13.48 34.51 -45.09
N GLU A 947 12.43 34.89 -44.38
CA GLU A 947 11.96 36.28 -44.30
C GLU A 947 11.43 36.60 -42.90
N THR A 948 11.18 37.88 -42.62
CA THR A 948 10.67 38.30 -41.31
C THR A 948 9.21 37.88 -41.12
N CYS A 949 8.93 37.19 -40.02
CA CYS A 949 7.60 36.71 -39.66
C CYS A 949 6.81 37.78 -38.90
N SER A 950 5.56 38.02 -39.29
CA SER A 950 4.66 38.96 -38.58
C SER A 950 4.25 38.48 -37.18
N GLU A 951 4.40 37.19 -36.88
CA GLU A 951 4.24 36.60 -35.53
C GLU A 951 5.53 36.65 -34.69
N GLY A 952 6.59 37.27 -35.21
CA GLY A 952 7.91 37.36 -34.59
C GLY A 952 8.87 36.27 -35.08
N GLY A 953 10.17 36.57 -35.12
CA GLY A 953 11.19 35.67 -35.66
C GLY A 953 11.32 35.72 -37.20
N GLU A 954 11.83 34.64 -37.79
CA GLU A 954 11.84 34.44 -39.24
C GLU A 954 10.83 33.35 -39.61
N ASN A 955 10.37 33.32 -40.85
CA ASN A 955 9.62 32.19 -41.40
C ASN A 955 10.29 31.73 -42.70
N ILE A 956 9.90 30.56 -43.19
CA ILE A 956 10.24 30.14 -44.55
C ILE A 956 9.17 30.66 -45.51
N GLY A 957 9.62 31.22 -46.64
CA GLY A 957 8.78 31.64 -47.75
C GLY A 957 9.41 31.31 -49.10
N TYR A 958 8.76 31.79 -50.17
CA TYR A 958 9.10 31.47 -51.56
C TYR A 958 9.08 29.96 -51.85
N THR A 959 8.15 29.23 -51.22
CA THR A 959 8.02 27.79 -51.43
C THR A 959 7.59 27.49 -52.86
N ASP A 960 8.42 26.73 -53.58
CA ASP A 960 8.15 26.20 -54.91
C ASP A 960 8.08 24.66 -54.88
N GLN A 961 7.53 24.05 -55.93
CA GLN A 961 7.40 22.60 -56.01
C GLN A 961 8.79 21.92 -56.03
N ASN A 962 8.96 20.94 -55.15
CA ASN A 962 10.18 20.17 -54.86
C ASN A 962 11.22 20.87 -53.98
N ASP A 963 10.94 22.06 -53.45
CA ASP A 963 11.76 22.61 -52.37
C ASP A 963 11.66 21.71 -51.14
N TRP A 964 12.72 21.66 -50.34
CA TRP A 964 12.75 20.79 -49.17
C TRP A 964 13.68 21.32 -48.07
N ALA A 965 13.41 20.90 -46.84
CA ALA A 965 14.26 21.16 -45.69
C ALA A 965 14.32 19.92 -44.79
N VAL A 966 15.50 19.65 -44.22
CA VAL A 966 15.73 18.62 -43.19
C VAL A 966 15.94 19.30 -41.86
N TYR A 967 15.38 18.71 -40.81
CA TYR A 967 15.44 19.18 -39.43
C TYR A 967 16.05 18.09 -38.56
N ASP A 968 16.98 18.48 -37.70
CA ASP A 968 17.51 17.61 -36.66
C ASP A 968 16.57 17.70 -35.45
N VAL A 969 16.04 16.57 -35.01
CA VAL A 969 14.95 16.47 -34.01
C VAL A 969 15.20 15.25 -33.12
N GLU A 970 14.48 15.14 -32.01
CA GLU A 970 14.43 13.90 -31.23
C GLU A 970 12.95 13.57 -31.05
N ILE A 971 12.39 12.81 -32.00
CA ILE A 971 10.98 12.43 -31.97
C ILE A 971 10.89 10.94 -31.61
N PRO A 972 10.27 10.61 -30.48
CA PRO A 972 10.03 9.22 -30.14
C PRO A 972 9.14 8.46 -31.12
N ALA A 973 9.12 7.13 -30.98
CA ALA A 973 8.03 6.35 -31.55
C ALA A 973 6.72 6.70 -30.84
N GLY A 974 5.64 6.82 -31.61
CA GLY A 974 4.33 7.20 -31.08
C GLY A 974 3.39 7.72 -32.16
N ASN A 975 2.13 7.96 -31.77
CA ASN A 975 1.16 8.66 -32.61
C ASN A 975 1.17 10.15 -32.26
N TYR A 976 1.17 10.99 -33.29
CA TYR A 976 1.25 12.44 -33.14
C TYR A 976 0.20 13.11 -34.00
N GLU A 977 -0.40 14.18 -33.47
CA GLU A 977 -0.98 15.21 -34.31
C GLU A 977 0.16 16.13 -34.75
N VAL A 978 0.38 16.22 -36.06
CA VAL A 978 1.31 17.18 -36.64
C VAL A 978 0.55 18.41 -37.12
N SER A 979 0.92 19.57 -36.63
CA SER A 979 0.36 20.87 -36.98
C SER A 979 1.36 21.72 -37.77
N TYR A 980 0.89 22.39 -38.82
CA TYR A 980 1.67 23.34 -39.63
C TYR A 980 1.06 24.73 -39.50
N ARG A 981 1.86 25.71 -39.06
CA ARG A 981 1.47 27.13 -39.08
C ARG A 981 1.91 27.77 -40.38
N PHE A 982 0.94 28.15 -41.21
CA PHE A 982 1.20 28.61 -42.56
C PHE A 982 0.45 29.91 -42.91
N ALA A 983 0.91 30.61 -43.94
CA ALA A 983 0.24 31.76 -44.53
C ALA A 983 0.26 31.64 -46.06
N ALA A 984 -0.87 31.84 -46.73
CA ALA A 984 -0.98 31.68 -48.18
C ALA A 984 -1.98 32.66 -48.78
N MET A 985 -1.59 33.35 -49.85
CA MET A 985 -2.52 34.25 -50.56
C MET A 985 -3.63 33.48 -51.26
N ASN A 986 -3.31 32.34 -51.88
CA ASN A 986 -4.26 31.49 -52.64
C ASN A 986 -4.26 30.06 -52.08
N SER A 987 -5.35 29.32 -52.30
CA SER A 987 -5.44 27.90 -51.92
C SER A 987 -4.73 27.01 -52.94
N GLY A 988 -4.23 25.86 -52.48
CA GLY A 988 -3.67 24.83 -53.37
C GLY A 988 -2.19 24.54 -53.15
N GLY A 989 -1.62 24.91 -52.00
CA GLY A 989 -0.32 24.40 -51.58
C GLY A 989 -0.46 22.98 -50.99
N GLU A 990 0.63 22.23 -50.94
CA GLU A 990 0.70 20.93 -50.26
C GLU A 990 2.10 20.73 -49.69
N ILE A 991 2.17 20.39 -48.40
CA ILE A 991 3.39 20.03 -47.71
C ILE A 991 3.40 18.54 -47.40
N GLN A 992 4.54 17.89 -47.56
CA GLN A 992 4.72 16.51 -47.16
C GLN A 992 5.78 16.41 -46.06
N LEU A 993 5.49 15.65 -45.01
CA LEU A 993 6.46 15.27 -44.00
C LEU A 993 6.96 13.85 -44.26
N GLU A 994 8.27 13.66 -44.22
CA GLU A 994 8.92 12.38 -44.50
C GLU A 994 10.15 12.16 -43.62
N LYS A 995 10.61 10.91 -43.56
CA LYS A 995 11.89 10.57 -42.91
C LYS A 995 13.03 11.17 -43.74
N ALA A 996 13.95 11.87 -43.08
CA ALA A 996 15.09 12.48 -43.76
C ALA A 996 15.89 11.42 -44.56
N GLY A 997 16.21 11.72 -45.83
CA GLY A 997 16.89 10.79 -46.73
C GLY A 997 15.96 9.90 -47.58
N GLY A 998 14.64 10.13 -47.57
CA GLY A 998 13.68 9.46 -48.46
C GLY A 998 13.18 8.10 -47.97
N GLY A 999 13.30 7.83 -46.67
CA GLY A 999 13.02 6.53 -46.04
C GLY A 999 11.55 6.24 -45.70
N GLY A 1000 10.59 7.05 -46.16
CA GLY A 1000 9.15 6.86 -45.92
C GLY A 1000 8.41 8.18 -45.67
N VAL A 1001 7.16 8.29 -46.14
CA VAL A 1001 6.31 9.47 -45.99
C VAL A 1001 5.38 9.30 -44.79
N PHE A 1002 5.33 10.29 -43.91
CA PHE A 1002 4.44 10.29 -42.74
C PHE A 1002 3.08 10.89 -43.07
N ALA A 1003 3.05 12.08 -43.69
CA ALA A 1003 1.82 12.78 -44.05
C ALA A 1003 1.98 13.64 -45.30
N LYS A 1004 0.85 13.92 -45.97
CA LYS A 1004 0.70 14.91 -47.04
C LYS A 1004 -0.47 15.81 -46.69
N THR A 1005 -0.18 17.06 -46.37
CA THR A 1005 -1.16 17.98 -45.80
C THR A 1005 -1.41 19.13 -46.78
N ALA A 1006 -2.67 19.29 -47.18
CA ALA A 1006 -3.09 20.35 -48.08
C ALA A 1006 -3.13 21.71 -47.36
N ILE A 1007 -2.62 22.74 -48.04
CA ILE A 1007 -2.52 24.12 -47.53
C ILE A 1007 -3.59 25.00 -48.19
N GLY A 1008 -4.49 25.55 -47.36
CA GLY A 1008 -5.58 26.43 -47.76
C GLY A 1008 -5.14 27.89 -48.01
N SER A 1009 -6.06 28.77 -48.43
CA SER A 1009 -5.81 30.22 -48.47
C SER A 1009 -6.05 30.82 -47.09
N THR A 1010 -5.16 31.72 -46.65
CA THR A 1010 -5.33 32.52 -45.44
C THR A 1010 -5.63 34.00 -45.74
N GLY A 1011 -5.63 34.38 -47.02
CA GLY A 1011 -5.91 35.76 -47.47
C GLY A 1011 -4.69 36.70 -47.46
N GLY A 1012 -3.49 36.23 -47.15
CA GLY A 1012 -2.27 37.03 -47.19
C GLY A 1012 -1.00 36.24 -46.85
N TRP A 1013 0.16 36.73 -47.33
CA TRP A 1013 1.48 36.07 -47.15
C TRP A 1013 2.03 36.10 -45.72
N GLN A 1014 1.43 36.92 -44.85
CA GLN A 1014 1.80 37.07 -43.45
C GLN A 1014 0.54 37.03 -42.56
N THR A 1015 -0.53 36.40 -43.08
CA THR A 1015 -1.78 36.15 -42.37
C THR A 1015 -1.85 34.66 -42.08
N TRP A 1016 -1.76 34.27 -40.82
CA TRP A 1016 -1.39 32.90 -40.46
C TRP A 1016 -2.61 32.06 -40.03
N SER A 1017 -2.68 30.81 -40.51
CA SER A 1017 -3.60 29.76 -40.06
C SER A 1017 -2.83 28.48 -39.74
N THR A 1018 -3.50 27.53 -39.08
CA THR A 1018 -2.92 26.23 -38.71
C THR A 1018 -3.73 25.12 -39.36
N VAL A 1019 -3.05 24.12 -39.91
CA VAL A 1019 -3.66 22.87 -40.38
C VAL A 1019 -2.95 21.71 -39.71
N SER A 1020 -3.71 20.66 -39.36
CA SER A 1020 -3.18 19.48 -38.69
C SER A 1020 -3.41 18.21 -39.50
N ASP A 1021 -2.59 17.21 -39.24
CA ASP A 1021 -2.72 15.84 -39.74
C ASP A 1021 -2.32 14.84 -38.63
N GLN A 1022 -2.66 13.56 -38.80
CA GLN A 1022 -2.32 12.51 -37.84
C GLN A 1022 -1.23 11.61 -38.44
N ILE A 1023 -0.15 11.41 -37.69
CA ILE A 1023 0.97 10.58 -38.12
C ILE A 1023 1.36 9.56 -37.07
N SER A 1024 1.84 8.42 -37.53
CA SER A 1024 2.42 7.37 -36.70
C SER A 1024 3.91 7.27 -36.98
N ILE A 1025 4.72 7.39 -35.94
CA ILE A 1025 6.17 7.21 -35.98
C ILE A 1025 6.46 5.88 -35.31
N THR A 1026 6.95 4.92 -36.08
CA THR A 1026 7.08 3.51 -35.64
C THR A 1026 8.38 3.21 -34.91
N GLU A 1027 9.36 4.11 -34.98
CA GLU A 1027 10.66 4.03 -34.30
C GLU A 1027 11.15 5.45 -33.99
N PRO A 1028 11.96 5.69 -32.94
CA PRO A 1028 12.49 7.03 -32.66
C PRO A 1028 13.28 7.62 -33.85
N ILE A 1029 12.96 8.86 -34.22
CA ILE A 1029 13.54 9.57 -35.35
C ILE A 1029 14.39 10.73 -34.86
N SER A 1030 15.64 10.75 -35.31
CA SER A 1030 16.58 11.85 -35.02
C SER A 1030 16.60 12.95 -36.10
N LYS A 1031 15.96 12.73 -37.26
CA LYS A 1031 15.85 13.69 -38.37
C LYS A 1031 14.58 13.50 -39.19
N ILE A 1032 13.88 14.59 -39.46
CA ILE A 1032 12.72 14.63 -40.37
C ILE A 1032 12.98 15.58 -41.55
N ALA A 1033 12.22 15.42 -42.62
CA ALA A 1033 12.26 16.33 -43.77
C ALA A 1033 10.86 16.79 -44.15
N ILE A 1034 10.75 18.04 -44.57
CA ILE A 1034 9.60 18.53 -45.32
C ILE A 1034 9.94 18.59 -46.80
N ASN A 1035 8.96 18.27 -47.64
CA ASN A 1035 9.04 18.36 -49.08
C ASN A 1035 7.81 19.10 -49.59
N ILE A 1036 8.01 20.22 -50.29
CA ILE A 1036 6.93 21.04 -50.82
C ILE A 1036 6.42 20.37 -52.09
N ARG A 1037 5.26 19.72 -52.00
CA ARG A 1037 4.65 19.03 -53.15
C ARG A 1037 3.98 20.01 -54.10
N GLN A 1038 3.46 21.11 -53.56
CA GLN A 1038 2.96 22.24 -54.33
C GLN A 1038 3.18 23.52 -53.51
N GLY A 1039 3.94 24.47 -54.07
CA GLY A 1039 4.33 25.70 -53.39
C GLY A 1039 3.23 26.76 -53.27
N GLY A 1040 3.61 27.99 -52.92
CA GLY A 1040 2.69 29.13 -52.82
C GLY A 1040 2.18 29.43 -51.42
N PHE A 1041 2.93 29.05 -50.39
CA PHE A 1041 2.66 29.39 -48.98
C PHE A 1041 3.96 29.69 -48.21
N ASN A 1042 3.82 30.36 -47.08
CA ASN A 1042 4.87 30.55 -46.10
C ASN A 1042 4.62 29.62 -44.91
N LEU A 1043 5.69 29.13 -44.27
CA LEU A 1043 5.63 28.24 -43.12
C LEU A 1043 6.39 28.86 -41.94
N ASN A 1044 5.71 28.97 -40.80
CA ASN A 1044 6.26 29.53 -39.57
C ASN A 1044 6.84 28.43 -38.67
N TRP A 1045 6.05 27.40 -38.36
CA TRP A 1045 6.50 26.27 -37.54
C TRP A 1045 5.74 24.98 -37.86
N ILE A 1046 6.35 23.87 -37.43
CA ILE A 1046 5.79 22.52 -37.42
C ILE A 1046 5.75 22.08 -35.96
N GLU A 1047 4.63 21.56 -35.47
CA GLU A 1047 4.49 21.10 -34.09
C GLU A 1047 3.94 19.68 -34.08
N LEU A 1048 4.58 18.80 -33.34
CA LEU A 1048 4.12 17.43 -33.14
C LEU A 1048 3.65 17.28 -31.69
N VAL A 1049 2.36 17.02 -31.53
CA VAL A 1049 1.72 16.79 -30.24
C VAL A 1049 1.42 15.30 -30.11
N PRO A 1050 2.09 14.58 -29.19
CA PRO A 1050 1.78 13.18 -28.95
C PRO A 1050 0.32 13.01 -28.55
N GLN A 1051 -0.35 12.04 -29.17
CA GLN A 1051 -1.73 11.72 -28.88
C GLN A 1051 -1.78 10.70 -27.75
N SER A 1052 -2.49 11.03 -26.66
CA SER A 1052 -2.85 10.03 -25.65
C SER A 1052 -3.88 9.07 -26.26
N SER A 1053 -3.84 7.80 -25.85
CA SER A 1053 -4.80 6.77 -26.25
C SER A 1053 -6.17 6.99 -25.57
N ASN A 1054 -6.79 8.15 -25.80
CA ASN A 1054 -8.18 8.43 -25.52
C ASN A 1054 -8.63 9.70 -26.27
N ALA A 1055 -9.23 9.53 -27.45
CA ALA A 1055 -10.05 10.59 -28.03
C ALA A 1055 -11.18 10.03 -28.92
N ARG A 1056 -12.34 9.81 -28.29
CA ARG A 1056 -13.62 10.12 -28.95
C ARG A 1056 -13.86 11.63 -28.77
N SER A 1057 -14.12 12.29 -29.88
CA SER A 1057 -14.39 13.72 -30.04
C SER A 1057 -15.29 14.33 -28.97
N ILE A 1058 -14.84 15.40 -28.31
CA ILE A 1058 -15.71 16.49 -27.84
C ILE A 1058 -14.99 17.82 -28.11
N ALA A 1059 -15.64 18.66 -28.90
CA ALA A 1059 -15.25 20.05 -29.08
C ALA A 1059 -15.63 20.83 -27.80
N SER A 1060 -14.64 21.40 -27.12
CA SER A 1060 -14.84 22.59 -26.30
C SER A 1060 -13.54 23.36 -26.13
N THR A 1061 -13.56 24.60 -26.59
CA THR A 1061 -12.57 25.66 -26.41
C THR A 1061 -12.21 25.86 -24.93
N SER A 1062 -10.98 25.52 -24.55
CA SER A 1062 -10.30 26.10 -23.38
C SER A 1062 -8.85 26.40 -23.76
N THR A 1063 -8.52 27.68 -23.87
CA THR A 1063 -7.16 28.18 -24.07
C THR A 1063 -6.28 27.84 -22.87
N LEU A 1064 -5.47 26.79 -22.98
CA LEU A 1064 -4.35 26.54 -22.08
C LEU A 1064 -3.25 27.58 -22.34
N LYS A 1065 -2.83 28.29 -21.29
CA LYS A 1065 -1.69 29.22 -21.34
C LYS A 1065 -0.40 28.40 -21.50
N LEU A 1066 0.36 28.67 -22.56
CA LEU A 1066 1.72 28.15 -22.76
C LEU A 1066 2.62 28.64 -21.62
N GLU A 1067 3.30 27.73 -20.91
CA GLU A 1067 4.44 28.08 -20.07
C GLU A 1067 5.67 28.39 -20.96
N GLU A 1068 6.36 29.49 -20.67
CA GLU A 1068 7.51 29.98 -21.43
C GLU A 1068 8.80 29.27 -20.99
N THR A 1069 9.23 28.24 -21.72
CA THR A 1069 10.49 27.52 -21.45
C THR A 1069 11.70 28.19 -22.12
N LEU A 1070 12.79 28.42 -21.38
CA LEU A 1070 14.11 28.90 -21.85
C LEU A 1070 14.65 28.06 -23.03
N ARG A 1071 15.11 28.71 -24.10
CA ARG A 1071 15.73 28.07 -25.28
C ARG A 1071 17.10 28.68 -25.62
N ILE A 1072 18.02 27.87 -26.17
CA ILE A 1072 19.33 28.31 -26.68
C ILE A 1072 19.58 27.83 -28.12
N TYR A 1073 20.15 28.69 -28.98
CA TYR A 1073 20.40 28.38 -30.40
C TYR A 1073 21.50 29.28 -31.00
N PRO A 1074 22.21 28.90 -32.07
CA PRO A 1074 22.13 27.62 -32.77
C PRO A 1074 22.77 26.50 -31.96
N ILE A 1075 22.34 25.26 -32.18
CA ILE A 1075 23.08 24.06 -31.74
C ILE A 1075 23.19 23.17 -32.98
N PRO A 1076 24.40 22.82 -33.45
CA PRO A 1076 25.71 23.22 -32.93
C PRO A 1076 26.01 24.72 -33.11
N ALA A 1077 26.84 25.29 -32.23
CA ALA A 1077 27.26 26.70 -32.32
C ALA A 1077 28.77 26.83 -32.54
N THR A 1078 29.15 27.73 -33.45
CA THR A 1078 30.57 28.01 -33.71
C THR A 1078 31.12 29.03 -32.73
N ASN A 1079 30.52 30.21 -32.56
CA ASN A 1079 31.12 31.26 -31.71
C ASN A 1079 30.14 31.87 -30.72
N LYS A 1080 28.83 31.76 -30.97
CA LYS A 1080 27.81 32.42 -30.15
C LYS A 1080 26.59 31.52 -30.00
N LEU A 1081 25.94 31.61 -28.84
CA LEU A 1081 24.59 31.11 -28.58
C LEU A 1081 23.68 32.31 -28.32
N THR A 1082 22.41 32.19 -28.67
CA THR A 1082 21.35 33.16 -28.41
C THR A 1082 20.33 32.50 -27.51
N ILE A 1083 19.82 33.26 -26.54
CA ILE A 1083 18.80 32.87 -25.58
C ILE A 1083 17.46 33.44 -26.03
N SER A 1084 16.44 32.59 -26.18
CA SER A 1084 15.04 33.03 -26.41
C SER A 1084 14.09 32.50 -25.35
N ASN A 1085 12.91 33.12 -25.28
CA ASN A 1085 11.85 32.83 -24.30
C ASN A 1085 12.33 32.89 -22.85
N PHE A 1086 13.18 33.87 -22.54
CA PHE A 1086 13.71 34.12 -21.21
C PHE A 1086 13.58 35.60 -20.86
N LYS A 1087 12.80 35.90 -19.81
CA LYS A 1087 12.47 37.27 -19.40
C LYS A 1087 13.24 37.75 -18.16
N ASN A 1088 13.78 36.81 -17.39
CA ASN A 1088 14.51 37.10 -16.15
C ASN A 1088 15.94 37.60 -16.47
N GLN A 1089 16.55 38.40 -15.58
CA GLN A 1089 17.97 38.70 -15.73
C GLN A 1089 18.82 37.47 -15.39
N ILE A 1090 19.98 37.39 -16.03
CA ILE A 1090 20.95 36.31 -15.81
C ILE A 1090 22.01 36.82 -14.84
N VAL A 1091 22.13 36.17 -13.69
CA VAL A 1091 23.06 36.57 -12.63
C VAL A 1091 24.33 35.74 -12.61
N ASP A 1092 24.28 34.48 -13.06
CA ASP A 1092 25.45 33.62 -13.24
C ASP A 1092 25.30 32.76 -14.49
N LEU A 1093 26.41 32.55 -15.22
CA LEU A 1093 26.42 31.83 -16.48
C LEU A 1093 27.74 31.08 -16.67
N ASN A 1094 27.64 29.75 -16.77
CA ASN A 1094 28.78 28.85 -16.81
C ASN A 1094 28.56 27.75 -17.85
N ALA A 1095 29.65 27.25 -18.45
CA ALA A 1095 29.63 26.02 -19.24
C ALA A 1095 30.54 24.96 -18.61
N TYR A 1096 30.07 23.72 -18.59
CA TYR A 1096 30.82 22.57 -18.09
C TYR A 1096 31.09 21.60 -19.23
N SER A 1097 32.35 21.25 -19.46
CA SER A 1097 32.66 20.10 -20.32
C SER A 1097 32.29 18.80 -19.61
N LEU A 1098 32.19 17.70 -20.37
CA LEU A 1098 31.77 16.39 -19.84
C LEU A 1098 32.70 15.80 -18.77
N ASP A 1099 33.93 16.29 -18.66
CA ASP A 1099 34.89 15.96 -17.59
C ASP A 1099 34.70 16.83 -16.34
N GLY A 1100 33.63 17.63 -16.27
CA GLY A 1100 33.27 18.47 -15.13
C GLY A 1100 34.02 19.80 -15.05
N LYS A 1101 34.86 20.13 -16.04
CA LYS A 1101 35.63 21.38 -16.01
C LYS A 1101 34.74 22.60 -16.28
N LYS A 1102 34.74 23.55 -15.34
CA LYS A 1102 33.98 24.81 -15.41
C LYS A 1102 34.65 25.85 -16.32
N HIS A 1103 33.85 26.50 -17.16
CA HIS A 1103 34.20 27.64 -18.01
C HIS A 1103 33.25 28.80 -17.73
N LEU A 1104 33.79 29.96 -17.35
CA LEU A 1104 33.00 31.18 -17.13
C LEU A 1104 32.61 31.78 -18.49
N LEU A 1105 31.34 32.16 -18.63
CA LEU A 1105 30.82 32.76 -19.86
C LEU A 1105 30.10 34.07 -19.55
N ASP A 1106 30.14 35.00 -20.49
CA ASP A 1106 29.41 36.26 -20.40
C ASP A 1106 28.23 36.26 -21.39
N ASN A 1107 27.16 36.96 -21.01
CA ASN A 1107 26.01 37.23 -21.88
C ASN A 1107 25.89 38.73 -22.16
N SER A 1108 25.60 39.08 -23.41
CA SER A 1108 25.23 40.45 -23.82
C SER A 1108 24.04 40.39 -24.77
N ASN A 1109 22.96 41.12 -24.48
CA ASN A 1109 21.73 41.14 -25.27
C ASN A 1109 21.21 39.74 -25.64
N ASN A 1110 21.09 38.85 -24.64
CA ASN A 1110 20.66 37.47 -24.81
C ASN A 1110 21.53 36.67 -25.79
N THR A 1111 22.79 37.06 -25.96
CA THR A 1111 23.79 36.34 -26.75
C THR A 1111 25.00 36.01 -25.87
N ILE A 1112 25.36 34.73 -25.81
CA ILE A 1112 26.49 34.17 -25.08
C ILE A 1112 27.66 33.96 -26.05
N ASP A 1113 28.83 34.49 -25.74
CA ASP A 1113 30.05 34.21 -26.50
C ASP A 1113 30.72 32.92 -26.02
N ILE A 1114 30.84 31.94 -26.91
CA ILE A 1114 31.44 30.62 -26.65
C ILE A 1114 32.71 30.40 -27.47
N SER A 1115 33.26 31.43 -28.11
CA SER A 1115 34.43 31.33 -28.99
C SER A 1115 35.69 30.84 -28.26
N SER A 1116 35.77 31.02 -26.94
CA SER A 1116 36.88 30.58 -26.08
C SER A 1116 36.86 29.07 -25.77
N LEU A 1117 35.72 28.40 -26.00
CA LEU A 1117 35.57 26.97 -25.74
C LEU A 1117 36.21 26.15 -26.85
N LYS A 1118 36.84 25.03 -26.48
CA LYS A 1118 37.33 24.05 -27.46
C LYS A 1118 36.16 23.29 -28.06
N LYS A 1119 36.33 22.76 -29.28
CA LYS A 1119 35.35 21.86 -29.90
C LYS A 1119 34.96 20.74 -28.93
N GLY A 1120 33.68 20.51 -28.71
CA GLY A 1120 33.19 19.54 -27.72
C GLY A 1120 31.76 19.78 -27.27
N ILE A 1121 31.27 18.89 -26.41
CA ILE A 1121 29.92 18.96 -25.82
C ILE A 1121 30.03 19.65 -24.46
N TYR A 1122 29.12 20.60 -24.20
CA TYR A 1122 29.07 21.35 -22.96
C TYR A 1122 27.66 21.39 -22.38
N ILE A 1123 27.56 21.45 -21.05
CA ILE A 1123 26.35 21.79 -20.32
C ILE A 1123 26.45 23.27 -19.93
N LEU A 1124 25.57 24.09 -20.50
CA LEU A 1124 25.36 25.47 -20.10
C LEU A 1124 24.50 25.48 -18.82
N GLN A 1125 24.97 26.18 -17.81
CA GLN A 1125 24.31 26.39 -16.53
C GLN A 1125 24.08 27.90 -16.36
N LEU A 1126 22.84 28.30 -16.16
CA LEU A 1126 22.41 29.69 -16.05
C LEU A 1126 21.58 29.84 -14.77
N ILE A 1127 21.93 30.81 -13.93
CA ILE A 1127 21.13 31.20 -12.76
C ILE A 1127 20.46 32.52 -13.06
N ASP A 1128 19.16 32.59 -12.77
CA ASP A 1128 18.37 33.79 -12.98
C ASP A 1128 18.33 34.70 -11.75
N ASP A 1129 17.84 35.92 -11.90
CA ASP A 1129 17.74 36.93 -10.84
C ASP A 1129 16.81 36.56 -9.67
N LYS A 1130 16.12 35.42 -9.77
CA LYS A 1130 15.33 34.80 -8.69
C LYS A 1130 16.03 33.60 -8.08
N GLY A 1131 17.27 33.32 -8.47
CA GLY A 1131 18.07 32.19 -7.98
C GLY A 1131 17.72 30.85 -8.62
N LYS A 1132 16.84 30.79 -9.63
CA LYS A 1132 16.46 29.55 -10.29
C LYS A 1132 17.56 29.08 -11.24
N LEU A 1133 17.95 27.83 -11.11
CA LEU A 1133 18.92 27.18 -11.96
C LEU A 1133 18.27 26.66 -13.25
N HIS A 1134 18.88 26.98 -14.39
CA HIS A 1134 18.50 26.47 -15.70
C HIS A 1134 19.69 25.80 -16.38
N THR A 1135 19.50 24.62 -16.96
CA THR A 1135 20.57 23.89 -17.64
C THR A 1135 20.20 23.53 -19.08
N LYS A 1136 21.13 23.73 -20.03
CA LYS A 1136 20.96 23.35 -21.44
C LYS A 1136 22.24 22.78 -22.03
N LYS A 1137 22.13 21.69 -22.78
CA LYS A 1137 23.26 21.10 -23.51
C LYS A 1137 23.48 21.83 -24.83
N PHE A 1138 24.72 22.06 -25.23
CA PHE A 1138 25.06 22.50 -26.59
C PHE A 1138 26.36 21.87 -27.10
N ILE A 1139 26.56 21.93 -28.41
CA ILE A 1139 27.73 21.41 -29.11
C ILE A 1139 28.52 22.60 -29.65
N LYS A 1140 29.80 22.73 -29.25
CA LYS A 1140 30.76 23.69 -29.78
C LYS A 1140 31.48 23.07 -30.98
N GLU A 1141 31.33 23.68 -32.15
CA GLU A 1141 32.00 23.27 -33.39
C GLU A 1141 33.38 23.87 -33.62
#